data_AF-A0A316NS73-F1
#
_entry.id   AF-A0A316NS73-F1
#
_cell.length_a   1.000
_cell.length_b   1.000
_cell.length_c   1.000
_cell.angle_alpha   90.00
_cell.angle_beta   90.00
_cell.angle_gamma   90.00
#
_symmetry.space_group_name_H-M   'P 1'
#
loop_
_entity.id
_entity.type
_entity.pdbx_description
1 polymer ?
#
loop_
_entity_poly.entity_id
_entity_poly.type
_entity_poly.pdbx_seq_one_letter_code
_entity_poly.pdbx_strand_id
1 'polypeptide(L)'
;MKKIMLCFAAGIIAMGASAQSTSNVRIYINPGHGSWGPNDRPMPTIPYPNLASTGRPDTCGFYESNTDLWKCLKLGETLEKMGVQKKNIMYSRRLNGPYPYVSGASDAEKYNRSLSEISAEVDANNMDMFISIHSNAATDGTTTNYPLILYRGKDGDGGDYAQGSRNICKALWKPHYMDELDPQSAYSRTSMNIRGDIDFYHNPWTNWKGYEGYLGVLMHSVPGCLIEGFFHTYQPARHRALNKDYCGQEGVRVARGICDYFKLSPEKTGYIMGTVKDMHEKIANNLFNYAPNTNDQWLPVNGAKVLLKKGDETVQTYQVDKLYNGIFVFEGLEPGDYTLEVEANGYKSLTDEYKKPVTVKANETSYVKLLVESSSYAPPVIVYKNYPDPEQPEYLKLPAQFKFARTSKNFTNLKGTLKRAIVRGDSAVVLADNAGTPELHLINLKTNAYVKKLSTTGIIAKDASNAGDYSTLSDIAFTADGKLVGVNSMLNQYSASQVDAGYKQGTLRIYKWNDFNSNPSLWASTQSSANFYRAVVGKSLAISGESKDCTIITTATTTGDSKGTRMLMLNVVDNTIASTVFTEKNIGADGNFSEKKQGANLQLTVSPLADDKFVIDGELRLPQEFTPAKTSNNDSEMSPEFSENSSYAIGEGATGISFFKYAGRSLMVAPYVNGTSVGGLRLYDVTDGMSAAVPVATNSNFSYPASALPFMASGAKVDGEDLTLYMFTGNKLTKFTTKKVSQPVVKGITAYDLKYSPDGKGNCTFNFTANTQPLEASIVFYDPQNGKALDSVAVNAPKEGLNTVKIAYESIPKAGDEGVTWAVRLKGAPVTNIVRLNTAGASTNYDGKVFCAVDNSPESEYFGRMYVMNYANYGSASNGLYAYTPAGVRINSTPYRGGQNLTMCYRISVGDNGKIYMSDYSDNTSGVYVGNPANLTGSFTPFFTGTRNSDGLISNGNTKVGSSTPCVTVSDGKMYVLLEDFGNNVGVYNIGTGTSAATTWAKSPSKQFNVGSLLLNGDGQVVAGRNGGVWMSQLRYVNNNTQGVPSLIYVNSSGSVVFNSGKTDFADNLNGSCGSGFAVSPDNKLLVINDGDGVLRFFDVTWSGSIPKLTPKYSYTADVRNTSDHNGIYQMTFDYGGNLVCSGSSLGIYSIPNDRNETLVPARKSYAIVNAIDAPRMNADEGVKYDSENRMVNAPEGVKKITVYDAAGATVLSAAGNTLSLSGLMPGVYMIKADNSQAVKIMVR
;
A
#
# COMPACT_ATOMS: atom_id res chain seq x y z
N MET A 1 -45.93 31.38 -38.55
CA MET A 1 -47.36 31.44 -38.97
C MET A 1 -47.91 30.03 -38.84
N LYS A 2 -48.83 29.77 -37.89
CA LYS A 2 -50.30 29.66 -38.11
C LYS A 2 -50.62 28.64 -39.22
N LYS A 3 -51.56 27.71 -39.14
CA LYS A 3 -52.55 27.21 -38.16
C LYS A 3 -53.42 26.24 -39.02
N ILE A 4 -54.12 25.29 -38.38
CA ILE A 4 -55.32 24.60 -38.90
C ILE A 4 -55.10 23.48 -39.92
N MET A 5 -55.27 22.23 -39.45
CA MET A 5 -56.16 21.27 -40.11
C MET A 5 -56.68 20.26 -39.08
N LEU A 6 -57.92 20.51 -38.67
CA LEU A 6 -58.78 19.65 -37.86
C LEU A 6 -59.79 18.97 -38.82
N CYS A 7 -60.14 17.72 -38.52
CA CYS A 7 -61.34 16.99 -38.95
C CYS A 7 -61.41 16.48 -40.41
N PHE A 8 -61.11 15.18 -40.60
CA PHE A 8 -62.14 14.20 -41.01
C PHE A 8 -61.70 12.80 -40.55
N ALA A 9 -62.42 12.29 -39.56
CA ALA A 9 -62.44 10.91 -39.13
C ALA A 9 -63.65 10.21 -39.78
N ALA A 10 -63.52 8.94 -40.16
CA ALA A 10 -64.49 7.87 -39.91
C ALA A 10 -64.16 6.61 -40.73
N GLY A 11 -64.07 5.48 -40.02
CA GLY A 11 -64.38 4.15 -40.56
C GLY A 11 -63.20 3.22 -40.81
N ILE A 12 -62.83 2.41 -39.81
CA ILE A 12 -62.93 0.95 -39.86
C ILE A 12 -62.70 0.38 -38.43
N ILE A 13 -63.82 -0.07 -37.86
CA ILE A 13 -64.02 -1.18 -36.92
C ILE A 13 -63.11 -1.23 -35.67
N ALA A 14 -63.58 -0.55 -34.63
CA ALA A 14 -63.39 -0.96 -33.25
C ALA A 14 -64.25 -2.21 -32.97
N MET A 15 -63.63 -3.34 -32.67
CA MET A 15 -64.17 -4.25 -31.66
C MET A 15 -63.56 -3.82 -30.33
N GLY A 16 -64.30 -2.96 -29.62
CA GLY A 16 -63.95 -2.59 -28.27
C GLY A 16 -64.02 -3.82 -27.37
N ALA A 17 -62.90 -4.18 -26.75
CA ALA A 17 -62.98 -4.58 -25.35
C ALA A 17 -63.51 -3.34 -24.62
N SER A 18 -64.79 -3.35 -24.25
CA SER A 18 -65.30 -2.43 -23.25
C SER A 18 -64.31 -2.43 -22.09
N ALA A 19 -63.76 -1.27 -21.75
CA ALA A 19 -63.01 -1.10 -20.51
C ALA A 19 -63.95 -1.52 -19.37
N GLN A 20 -63.79 -2.75 -18.88
CA GLN A 20 -64.46 -3.23 -17.69
C GLN A 20 -64.08 -2.23 -16.60
N SER A 21 -65.05 -1.72 -15.83
CA SER A 21 -64.68 -0.88 -14.69
C SER A 21 -63.73 -1.69 -13.82
N THR A 22 -62.65 -1.06 -13.36
CA THR A 22 -61.58 -1.70 -12.56
C THR A 22 -62.10 -2.45 -11.32
N SER A 23 -63.34 -2.17 -10.89
CA SER A 23 -64.08 -2.87 -9.83
C SER A 23 -64.60 -4.28 -10.19
N ASN A 24 -64.55 -4.70 -11.45
CA ASN A 24 -65.19 -5.93 -11.94
C ASN A 24 -64.21 -7.05 -12.33
N VAL A 25 -62.90 -6.89 -12.10
CA VAL A 25 -61.90 -7.93 -12.39
C VAL A 25 -62.09 -9.13 -11.46
N ARG A 26 -62.07 -10.35 -12.01
CA ARG A 26 -62.23 -11.64 -11.34
C ARG A 26 -60.95 -12.45 -11.41
N ILE A 27 -60.36 -12.77 -10.26
CA ILE A 27 -59.05 -13.39 -10.15
C ILE A 27 -59.18 -14.70 -9.39
N TYR A 28 -58.68 -15.77 -9.99
CA TYR A 28 -58.56 -17.07 -9.34
C TYR A 28 -57.13 -17.29 -8.87
N ILE A 29 -56.96 -17.45 -7.57
CA ILE A 29 -55.66 -17.64 -6.90
C ILE A 29 -55.54 -19.10 -6.45
N ASN A 30 -54.51 -19.78 -6.92
CA ASN A 30 -54.18 -21.14 -6.54
C ASN A 30 -52.90 -21.17 -5.70
N PRO A 31 -53.00 -21.31 -4.36
CA PRO A 31 -51.84 -21.73 -3.58
C PRO A 31 -51.53 -23.19 -3.92
N GLY A 32 -50.33 -23.47 -4.43
CA GLY A 32 -49.89 -24.82 -4.81
C GLY A 32 -49.96 -25.83 -3.67
N HIS A 33 -50.13 -27.13 -3.98
CA HIS A 33 -50.17 -28.23 -2.99
C HIS A 33 -51.30 -28.07 -1.95
N GLY A 34 -51.22 -28.71 -0.77
CA GLY A 34 -52.21 -28.51 0.30
C GLY A 34 -52.23 -29.53 1.43
N SER A 35 -51.55 -30.66 1.29
CA SER A 35 -51.41 -31.72 2.31
C SER A 35 -49.95 -31.83 2.77
N TRP A 36 -49.66 -31.99 4.07
CA TRP A 36 -48.29 -32.14 4.61
C TRP A 36 -47.66 -33.53 4.31
N GLY A 37 -47.86 -34.00 3.08
CA GLY A 37 -47.39 -35.28 2.57
C GLY A 37 -46.00 -35.21 1.94
N PRO A 38 -45.49 -36.34 1.42
CA PRO A 38 -44.22 -36.36 0.70
C PRO A 38 -44.24 -35.48 -0.57
N ASN A 39 -45.39 -35.36 -1.23
CA ASN A 39 -45.57 -34.56 -2.45
C ASN A 39 -45.53 -33.04 -2.20
N ASP A 40 -45.47 -32.62 -0.93
CA ASP A 40 -45.39 -31.21 -0.50
C ASP A 40 -43.95 -30.77 -0.16
N ARG A 41 -42.99 -31.58 -0.63
CA ARG A 41 -41.54 -31.33 -0.59
C ARG A 41 -41.03 -30.83 0.78
N PRO A 42 -41.28 -31.59 1.87
CA PRO A 42 -40.78 -31.24 3.20
C PRO A 42 -39.26 -31.16 3.24
N MET A 43 -38.71 -30.08 3.80
CA MET A 43 -37.26 -29.89 3.91
C MET A 43 -36.85 -29.46 5.33
N PRO A 44 -35.77 -30.03 5.91
CA PRO A 44 -35.32 -29.67 7.25
C PRO A 44 -34.73 -28.26 7.30
N THR A 45 -34.91 -27.58 8.43
CA THR A 45 -34.28 -26.29 8.73
C THR A 45 -33.64 -26.35 10.11
N ILE A 46 -32.79 -25.39 10.46
CA ILE A 46 -32.14 -25.34 11.79
C ILE A 46 -33.17 -25.47 12.94
N PRO A 47 -34.27 -24.67 12.99
CA PRO A 47 -35.24 -24.77 14.08
C PRO A 47 -36.18 -25.99 13.96
N TYR A 48 -36.39 -26.52 12.74
CA TYR A 48 -37.30 -27.63 12.48
C TYR A 48 -36.60 -28.73 11.65
N PRO A 49 -35.79 -29.58 12.28
CA PRO A 49 -35.20 -30.74 11.63
C PRO A 49 -36.25 -31.82 11.36
N ASN A 50 -35.89 -32.83 10.56
CA ASN A 50 -36.78 -33.97 10.31
C ASN A 50 -37.04 -34.76 11.61
N LEU A 51 -38.32 -35.02 11.89
CA LEU A 51 -38.74 -35.88 13.00
C LEU A 51 -38.41 -37.34 12.70
N ALA A 52 -37.96 -38.08 13.72
CA ALA A 52 -37.66 -39.50 13.58
C ALA A 52 -38.89 -40.35 13.20
N SER A 53 -40.10 -39.94 13.60
CA SER A 53 -41.35 -40.67 13.38
C SER A 53 -41.90 -40.56 11.95
N THR A 54 -41.61 -39.46 11.25
CA THR A 54 -42.19 -39.16 9.92
C THR A 54 -41.12 -38.98 8.83
N GLY A 55 -39.85 -38.79 9.20
CA GLY A 55 -38.77 -38.41 8.29
C GLY A 55 -38.92 -37.00 7.71
N ARG A 56 -39.77 -36.16 8.30
CA ARG A 56 -40.20 -34.83 7.82
C ARG A 56 -40.27 -33.85 8.98
N PRO A 57 -40.21 -32.53 8.76
CA PRO A 57 -40.40 -31.57 9.85
C PRO A 57 -41.87 -31.55 10.32
N ASP A 58 -42.13 -30.99 11.49
CA ASP A 58 -43.49 -30.75 11.98
C ASP A 58 -44.22 -29.64 11.19
N THR A 59 -45.48 -29.35 11.53
CA THR A 59 -46.30 -28.34 10.83
C THR A 59 -45.74 -26.93 10.81
N CYS A 60 -44.79 -26.60 11.71
CA CYS A 60 -44.12 -25.31 11.78
C CYS A 60 -42.88 -25.25 10.88
N GLY A 61 -42.39 -26.40 10.39
CA GLY A 61 -41.28 -26.48 9.45
C GLY A 61 -41.65 -26.17 8.01
N PHE A 62 -40.66 -26.31 7.13
CA PHE A 62 -40.84 -25.97 5.72
C PHE A 62 -41.64 -27.04 4.99
N TYR A 63 -42.76 -26.60 4.43
CA TYR A 63 -43.58 -27.27 3.44
C TYR A 63 -43.92 -26.26 2.35
N GLU A 64 -43.88 -26.66 1.07
CA GLU A 64 -44.18 -25.76 -0.05
C GLU A 64 -45.58 -25.13 0.13
N SER A 65 -46.58 -25.96 0.46
CA SER A 65 -47.97 -25.56 0.69
C SER A 65 -48.16 -24.51 1.79
N ASN A 66 -47.32 -24.49 2.83
CA ASN A 66 -47.39 -23.47 3.90
C ASN A 66 -47.05 -22.11 3.33
N THR A 67 -45.93 -22.03 2.60
CA THR A 67 -45.42 -20.78 2.06
C THR A 67 -46.34 -20.25 0.96
N ASP A 68 -46.83 -21.13 0.09
CA ASP A 68 -47.73 -20.75 -1.01
C ASP A 68 -49.06 -20.23 -0.49
N LEU A 69 -49.59 -20.83 0.58
CA LEU A 69 -50.79 -20.34 1.22
C LEU A 69 -50.60 -18.91 1.75
N TRP A 70 -49.51 -18.63 2.46
CA TRP A 70 -49.25 -17.29 2.99
C TRP A 70 -49.07 -16.24 1.88
N LYS A 71 -48.33 -16.57 0.82
CA LYS A 71 -48.16 -15.69 -0.36
C LYS A 71 -49.53 -15.35 -0.98
N CYS A 72 -50.35 -16.36 -1.24
CA CYS A 72 -51.65 -16.22 -1.91
C CYS A 72 -52.69 -15.49 -1.06
N LEU A 73 -52.73 -15.74 0.25
CA LEU A 73 -53.63 -15.01 1.15
C LEU A 73 -53.29 -13.52 1.14
N LYS A 74 -52.01 -13.17 1.28
CA LYS A 74 -51.55 -11.77 1.23
C LYS A 74 -51.77 -11.12 -0.13
N LEU A 75 -51.59 -11.86 -1.22
CA LEU A 75 -51.90 -11.41 -2.57
C LEU A 75 -53.36 -10.94 -2.67
N GLY A 76 -54.32 -11.77 -2.26
CA GLY A 76 -55.73 -11.38 -2.33
C GLY A 76 -56.08 -10.21 -1.40
N GLU A 77 -55.54 -10.16 -0.18
CA GLU A 77 -55.70 -9.00 0.71
C GLU A 77 -55.20 -7.70 0.06
N THR A 78 -54.08 -7.76 -0.65
CA THR A 78 -53.49 -6.60 -1.33
C THR A 78 -54.30 -6.20 -2.56
N LEU A 79 -54.84 -7.17 -3.32
CA LEU A 79 -55.75 -6.91 -4.42
C LEU A 79 -57.06 -6.26 -3.96
N GLU A 80 -57.59 -6.64 -2.79
CA GLU A 80 -58.74 -5.98 -2.16
C GLU A 80 -58.42 -4.49 -1.88
N LYS A 81 -57.25 -4.19 -1.31
CA LYS A 81 -56.79 -2.80 -1.10
C LYS A 81 -56.65 -2.01 -2.41
N MET A 82 -56.29 -2.69 -3.50
CA MET A 82 -56.14 -2.10 -4.82
C MET A 82 -57.45 -1.95 -5.60
N GLY A 83 -58.59 -2.30 -4.98
CA GLY A 83 -59.94 -2.06 -5.50
C GLY A 83 -60.62 -3.27 -6.14
N VAL A 84 -60.03 -4.46 -6.11
CA VAL A 84 -60.71 -5.70 -6.52
C VAL A 84 -61.75 -6.06 -5.47
N GLN A 85 -63.00 -6.30 -5.89
CA GLN A 85 -64.03 -6.69 -4.93
C GLN A 85 -63.74 -8.08 -4.37
N LYS A 86 -63.79 -8.24 -3.04
CA LYS A 86 -63.56 -9.52 -2.34
C LYS A 86 -64.30 -10.72 -2.95
N LYS A 87 -65.55 -10.54 -3.39
CA LYS A 87 -66.37 -11.59 -4.03
C LYS A 87 -65.82 -12.06 -5.39
N ASN A 88 -64.93 -11.29 -6.00
CA ASN A 88 -64.30 -11.58 -7.28
C ASN A 88 -62.93 -12.26 -7.12
N ILE A 89 -62.47 -12.50 -5.89
CA ILE A 89 -61.22 -13.21 -5.60
C ILE A 89 -61.57 -14.62 -5.12
N MET A 90 -61.30 -15.61 -5.97
CA MET A 90 -61.52 -17.02 -5.64
C MET A 90 -60.21 -17.70 -5.31
N TYR A 91 -60.27 -18.70 -4.41
CA TYR A 91 -59.12 -19.47 -3.98
C TYR A 91 -59.40 -20.95 -4.19
N SER A 92 -58.42 -21.69 -4.72
CA SER A 92 -58.54 -23.15 -4.76
C SER A 92 -58.60 -23.76 -3.35
N ARG A 93 -57.85 -23.18 -2.40
CA ARG A 93 -57.83 -23.55 -0.99
C ARG A 93 -57.45 -22.37 -0.11
N ARG A 94 -57.81 -22.44 1.18
CA ARG A 94 -57.44 -21.44 2.21
C ARG A 94 -56.83 -22.07 3.47
N LEU A 95 -56.62 -23.38 3.47
CA LEU A 95 -56.10 -24.17 4.59
C LEU A 95 -55.13 -25.25 4.08
N ASN A 96 -54.35 -25.83 5.00
CA ASN A 96 -53.47 -26.98 4.80
C ASN A 96 -53.88 -28.14 5.73
N GLY A 97 -53.48 -29.36 5.38
CA GLY A 97 -53.59 -30.54 6.25
C GLY A 97 -54.23 -31.77 5.59
N PRO A 98 -54.54 -32.83 6.36
CA PRO A 98 -54.39 -32.96 7.83
C PRO A 98 -52.95 -33.23 8.30
N TYR A 99 -52.68 -32.98 9.59
CA TYR A 99 -51.46 -33.43 10.29
C TYR A 99 -51.81 -34.40 11.42
N PRO A 100 -51.06 -35.50 11.62
CA PRO A 100 -50.00 -35.99 10.73
C PRO A 100 -50.58 -36.46 9.39
N TYR A 101 -49.82 -36.33 8.30
CA TYR A 101 -50.17 -36.96 7.04
C TYR A 101 -50.09 -38.49 7.19
N VAL A 102 -51.18 -39.19 6.88
CA VAL A 102 -51.25 -40.65 6.85
C VAL A 102 -51.58 -41.09 5.42
N SER A 103 -50.68 -41.85 4.80
CA SER A 103 -50.87 -42.32 3.42
C SER A 103 -52.14 -43.18 3.32
N GLY A 104 -53.04 -42.83 2.39
CA GLY A 104 -54.27 -43.57 2.13
C GLY A 104 -55.44 -43.29 3.09
N ALA A 105 -55.30 -42.37 4.05
CA ALA A 105 -56.43 -41.90 4.84
C ALA A 105 -57.48 -41.19 3.96
N SER A 106 -58.76 -41.28 4.32
CA SER A 106 -59.87 -40.71 3.55
C SER A 106 -59.79 -39.19 3.38
N ASP A 107 -59.08 -38.51 4.28
CA ASP A 107 -58.86 -37.07 4.29
C ASP A 107 -57.41 -36.66 3.96
N ALA A 108 -56.55 -37.61 3.53
CA ALA A 108 -55.12 -37.35 3.27
C ALA A 108 -54.88 -36.20 2.27
N GLU A 109 -55.79 -36.01 1.31
CA GLU A 109 -55.72 -34.96 0.27
C GLU A 109 -56.81 -33.88 0.43
N LYS A 110 -57.42 -33.76 1.62
CA LYS A 110 -58.58 -32.87 1.89
C LYS A 110 -58.41 -31.44 1.37
N TYR A 111 -57.20 -30.88 1.44
CA TYR A 111 -56.89 -29.54 0.95
C TYR A 111 -55.98 -29.52 -0.29
N ASN A 112 -55.55 -30.69 -0.78
CA ASN A 112 -54.74 -30.84 -1.99
C ASN A 112 -55.65 -31.24 -3.17
N ARG A 113 -56.36 -30.25 -3.71
CA ARG A 113 -57.40 -30.47 -4.73
C ARG A 113 -56.81 -30.98 -6.03
N SER A 114 -57.57 -31.82 -6.75
CA SER A 114 -57.12 -32.33 -8.04
C SER A 114 -57.03 -31.20 -9.08
N LEU A 115 -56.01 -31.27 -9.94
CA LEU A 115 -55.79 -30.23 -10.96
C LEU A 115 -56.98 -30.13 -11.94
N SER A 116 -57.66 -31.25 -12.21
CA SER A 116 -58.87 -31.29 -13.04
C SER A 116 -60.05 -30.55 -12.42
N GLU A 117 -60.22 -30.58 -11.10
CA GLU A 117 -61.28 -29.84 -10.41
C GLU A 117 -60.99 -28.34 -10.43
N ILE A 118 -59.73 -27.95 -10.22
CA ILE A 118 -59.31 -26.54 -10.31
C ILE A 118 -59.56 -26.00 -11.73
N SER A 119 -59.11 -26.72 -12.77
CA SER A 119 -59.35 -26.36 -14.17
C SER A 119 -60.85 -26.23 -14.49
N ALA A 120 -61.67 -27.18 -14.01
CA ALA A 120 -63.12 -27.13 -14.19
C ALA A 120 -63.75 -25.90 -13.54
N GLU A 121 -63.36 -25.59 -12.30
CA GLU A 121 -63.87 -24.46 -11.52
C GLU A 121 -63.46 -23.12 -12.13
N VAL A 122 -62.21 -22.99 -12.60
CA VAL A 122 -61.71 -21.77 -13.24
C VAL A 122 -62.54 -21.43 -14.49
N ASP A 123 -62.77 -22.40 -15.37
CA ASP A 123 -63.61 -22.20 -16.57
C ASP A 123 -65.07 -21.90 -16.22
N ALA A 124 -65.61 -22.49 -15.16
CA ALA A 124 -67.03 -22.34 -14.80
C ALA A 124 -67.37 -20.96 -14.21
N ASN A 125 -66.37 -20.19 -13.76
CA ASN A 125 -66.59 -18.99 -12.97
C ASN A 125 -66.25 -17.67 -13.70
N ASN A 126 -66.11 -17.67 -15.02
CA ASN A 126 -65.83 -16.47 -15.85
C ASN A 126 -64.69 -15.60 -15.28
N MET A 127 -63.53 -16.21 -15.04
CA MET A 127 -62.37 -15.52 -14.49
C MET A 127 -61.63 -14.70 -15.54
N ASP A 128 -61.08 -13.55 -15.14
CA ASP A 128 -60.26 -12.69 -16.01
C ASP A 128 -58.77 -13.03 -15.92
N MET A 129 -58.33 -13.58 -14.77
CA MET A 129 -56.96 -14.02 -14.55
C MET A 129 -56.90 -15.25 -13.64
N PHE A 130 -56.01 -16.18 -13.99
CA PHE A 130 -55.59 -17.29 -13.14
C PHE A 130 -54.14 -17.08 -12.67
N ILE A 131 -53.86 -17.39 -11.40
CA ILE A 131 -52.49 -17.40 -10.89
C ILE A 131 -52.26 -18.57 -9.94
N SER A 132 -51.22 -19.36 -10.21
CA SER A 132 -50.72 -20.39 -9.30
C SER A 132 -49.37 -19.95 -8.73
N ILE A 133 -49.16 -20.08 -7.41
CA ILE A 133 -47.89 -19.71 -6.76
C ILE A 133 -47.29 -20.94 -6.08
N HIS A 134 -46.00 -21.12 -6.29
CA HIS A 134 -45.16 -22.26 -5.91
C HIS A 134 -43.76 -21.84 -5.45
N SER A 135 -42.95 -22.82 -5.03
CA SER A 135 -41.50 -22.68 -4.87
C SER A 135 -40.74 -23.83 -5.54
N ASN A 136 -39.56 -23.53 -6.07
CA ASN A 136 -38.82 -24.45 -6.91
C ASN A 136 -37.79 -25.29 -6.14
N ALA A 137 -37.30 -26.34 -6.79
CA ALA A 137 -36.28 -27.24 -6.26
C ALA A 137 -35.14 -27.46 -7.27
N ALA A 138 -33.92 -27.52 -6.77
CA ALA A 138 -32.73 -28.00 -7.47
C ALA A 138 -32.09 -29.12 -6.62
N THR A 139 -30.79 -29.03 -6.34
CA THR A 139 -30.11 -29.89 -5.36
C THR A 139 -30.02 -29.15 -4.02
N ASP A 140 -30.36 -29.82 -2.91
CA ASP A 140 -30.33 -29.22 -1.56
C ASP A 140 -28.92 -28.72 -1.20
N GLY A 141 -28.86 -27.54 -0.58
CA GLY A 141 -27.61 -26.89 -0.19
C GLY A 141 -26.84 -26.22 -1.34
N THR A 142 -27.33 -26.28 -2.58
CA THR A 142 -26.74 -25.51 -3.68
C THR A 142 -27.07 -24.02 -3.58
N THR A 143 -26.28 -23.19 -4.26
CA THR A 143 -26.49 -21.74 -4.37
C THR A 143 -27.47 -21.34 -5.48
N THR A 144 -28.19 -22.31 -6.06
CA THR A 144 -29.16 -22.07 -7.13
C THR A 144 -30.40 -21.38 -6.57
N ASN A 145 -30.66 -20.14 -7.00
CA ASN A 145 -31.83 -19.39 -6.60
C ASN A 145 -32.22 -18.35 -7.66
N TYR A 146 -33.39 -18.49 -8.28
CA TYR A 146 -33.98 -17.51 -9.19
C TYR A 146 -35.48 -17.81 -9.42
N PRO A 147 -36.31 -16.83 -9.80
CA PRO A 147 -37.70 -17.08 -10.11
C PRO A 147 -37.91 -17.68 -11.52
N LEU A 148 -39.04 -18.36 -11.71
CA LEU A 148 -39.53 -18.87 -13.00
C LEU A 148 -41.04 -18.58 -13.11
N ILE A 149 -41.48 -17.99 -14.23
CA ILE A 149 -42.90 -17.78 -14.51
C ILE A 149 -43.30 -18.57 -15.75
N LEU A 150 -44.25 -19.49 -15.59
CA LEU A 150 -44.74 -20.39 -16.63
C LEU A 150 -46.14 -19.99 -17.09
N TYR A 151 -46.42 -20.08 -18.39
CA TYR A 151 -47.77 -19.96 -18.97
C TYR A 151 -48.06 -21.16 -19.87
N ARG A 152 -49.35 -21.43 -20.13
CA ARG A 152 -49.74 -22.54 -21.02
C ARG A 152 -49.38 -22.23 -22.47
N GLY A 153 -48.54 -23.06 -23.08
CA GLY A 153 -48.17 -22.97 -24.49
C GLY A 153 -46.67 -23.05 -24.75
N LYS A 154 -46.22 -22.41 -25.83
CA LYS A 154 -44.83 -22.41 -26.33
C LYS A 154 -44.14 -21.09 -26.03
N ASP A 155 -42.81 -21.07 -26.04
CA ASP A 155 -42.00 -19.88 -25.88
C ASP A 155 -42.23 -18.88 -27.03
N GLY A 156 -42.14 -17.57 -26.71
CA GLY A 156 -42.13 -16.50 -27.71
C GLY A 156 -43.45 -15.71 -27.81
N ASP A 157 -43.48 -14.76 -28.74
CA ASP A 157 -44.66 -13.93 -28.99
C ASP A 157 -45.75 -14.76 -29.70
N GLY A 158 -46.98 -14.73 -29.19
CA GLY A 158 -48.11 -15.52 -29.71
C GLY A 158 -48.08 -17.01 -29.35
N GLY A 159 -47.13 -17.44 -28.53
CA GLY A 159 -47.01 -18.83 -28.08
C GLY A 159 -47.99 -19.23 -26.96
N ASP A 160 -48.71 -18.28 -26.36
CA ASP A 160 -49.65 -18.50 -25.28
C ASP A 160 -51.00 -19.03 -25.77
N TYR A 161 -51.36 -20.24 -25.31
CA TYR A 161 -52.60 -20.92 -25.74
C TYR A 161 -53.85 -20.42 -24.98
N ALA A 162 -53.66 -19.80 -23.82
CA ALA A 162 -54.64 -18.91 -23.21
C ALA A 162 -54.20 -17.46 -23.47
N GLN A 163 -54.84 -16.81 -24.45
CA GLN A 163 -54.40 -15.54 -25.01
C GLN A 163 -54.27 -14.43 -23.95
N GLY A 164 -53.12 -13.75 -23.90
CA GLY A 164 -52.80 -12.69 -22.94
C GLY A 164 -51.92 -13.15 -21.77
N SER A 165 -51.74 -14.46 -21.57
CA SER A 165 -50.98 -15.03 -20.44
C SER A 165 -49.53 -14.52 -20.39
N ARG A 166 -48.85 -14.47 -21.54
CA ARG A 166 -47.45 -14.02 -21.57
C ARG A 166 -47.30 -12.53 -21.21
N ASN A 167 -48.27 -11.70 -21.57
CA ASN A 167 -48.27 -10.28 -21.20
C ASN A 167 -48.50 -10.10 -19.69
N ILE A 168 -49.35 -10.94 -19.09
CA ILE A 168 -49.48 -11.02 -17.62
C ILE A 168 -48.14 -11.39 -17.00
N CYS A 169 -47.50 -12.48 -17.45
CA CYS A 169 -46.19 -12.90 -16.93
C CYS A 169 -45.14 -11.76 -16.96
N LYS A 170 -45.10 -10.99 -18.07
CA LYS A 170 -44.20 -9.84 -18.21
C LYS A 170 -44.50 -8.72 -17.21
N ALA A 171 -45.78 -8.43 -16.95
CA ALA A 171 -46.18 -7.44 -15.96
C ALA A 171 -45.81 -7.84 -14.53
N LEU A 172 -45.85 -9.15 -14.23
CA LEU A 172 -45.50 -9.69 -12.91
C LEU A 172 -43.98 -9.75 -12.66
N TRP A 173 -43.17 -9.96 -13.69
CA TRP A 173 -41.74 -10.22 -13.55
C TRP A 173 -40.99 -9.15 -12.77
N LYS A 174 -41.06 -7.88 -13.22
CA LYS A 174 -40.26 -6.80 -12.64
C LYS A 174 -40.62 -6.55 -11.17
N PRO A 175 -41.90 -6.44 -10.77
CA PRO A 175 -42.27 -6.31 -9.36
C PRO A 175 -41.91 -7.54 -8.53
N HIS A 176 -42.03 -8.77 -9.08
CA HIS A 176 -41.76 -10.01 -8.36
C HIS A 176 -40.27 -10.23 -8.05
N TYR A 177 -39.39 -9.92 -9.01
CA TYR A 177 -37.94 -10.11 -8.89
C TYR A 177 -37.38 -9.30 -7.71
N MET A 178 -36.77 -10.00 -6.74
CA MET A 178 -36.25 -9.42 -5.49
C MET A 178 -34.79 -9.84 -5.30
N ASP A 179 -33.88 -8.96 -5.68
CA ASP A 179 -32.43 -9.14 -5.59
C ASP A 179 -31.81 -8.38 -4.41
N GLU A 180 -32.62 -7.61 -3.69
CA GLU A 180 -32.17 -6.81 -2.56
C GLU A 180 -31.78 -7.66 -1.36
N LEU A 181 -32.58 -8.66 -0.99
CA LEU A 181 -32.31 -9.56 0.14
C LEU A 181 -31.99 -11.00 -0.28
N ASP A 182 -32.52 -11.46 -1.42
CA ASP A 182 -32.28 -12.80 -1.97
C ASP A 182 -31.20 -12.75 -3.05
N PRO A 183 -30.04 -13.40 -2.84
CA PRO A 183 -29.08 -13.58 -3.91
C PRO A 183 -29.69 -14.36 -5.08
N GLN A 184 -29.51 -13.83 -6.30
CA GLN A 184 -30.03 -14.41 -7.54
C GLN A 184 -28.87 -15.06 -8.32
N SER A 185 -28.96 -16.36 -8.57
CA SER A 185 -27.89 -17.11 -9.26
C SER A 185 -27.99 -17.06 -10.79
N ALA A 186 -29.12 -16.58 -11.34
CA ALA A 186 -29.35 -16.39 -12.76
C ALA A 186 -30.45 -15.33 -13.01
N TYR A 187 -30.57 -14.90 -14.27
CA TYR A 187 -31.57 -13.93 -14.75
C TYR A 187 -31.40 -12.53 -14.12
N SER A 188 -32.24 -11.58 -14.51
CA SER A 188 -32.26 -10.23 -13.93
C SER A 188 -33.63 -9.58 -14.11
N ARG A 189 -33.82 -8.37 -13.58
CA ARG A 189 -35.05 -7.58 -13.81
C ARG A 189 -35.36 -7.35 -15.30
N THR A 190 -34.35 -7.40 -16.18
CA THR A 190 -34.49 -7.21 -17.64
C THR A 190 -34.26 -8.49 -18.46
N SER A 191 -33.54 -9.47 -17.92
CA SER A 191 -33.36 -10.80 -18.51
C SER A 191 -34.31 -11.79 -17.85
N MET A 192 -35.48 -11.99 -18.46
CA MET A 192 -36.61 -12.68 -17.83
C MET A 192 -36.60 -14.19 -18.05
N ASN A 193 -36.97 -14.96 -17.01
CA ASN A 193 -37.25 -16.40 -17.11
C ASN A 193 -38.76 -16.64 -17.21
N ILE A 194 -39.34 -16.22 -18.33
CA ILE A 194 -40.77 -16.42 -18.65
C ILE A 194 -40.85 -17.47 -19.74
N ARG A 195 -41.50 -18.61 -19.47
CA ARG A 195 -41.46 -19.79 -20.34
C ARG A 195 -42.85 -20.35 -20.63
N GLY A 196 -43.05 -20.86 -21.84
CA GLY A 196 -44.19 -21.71 -22.17
C GLY A 196 -43.98 -23.10 -21.56
N ASP A 197 -44.98 -23.66 -20.89
CA ASP A 197 -44.87 -24.94 -20.21
C ASP A 197 -44.56 -26.12 -21.15
N ILE A 198 -45.01 -26.07 -22.41
CA ILE A 198 -44.72 -27.10 -23.42
C ILE A 198 -43.23 -27.12 -23.77
N ASP A 199 -42.64 -25.96 -24.04
CA ASP A 199 -41.23 -25.85 -24.42
C ASP A 199 -40.28 -26.02 -23.23
N PHE A 200 -40.76 -25.76 -22.01
CA PHE A 200 -39.98 -26.00 -20.80
C PHE A 200 -39.88 -27.49 -20.47
N TYR A 201 -40.97 -28.25 -20.62
CA TYR A 201 -41.03 -29.65 -20.18
C TYR A 201 -40.94 -30.69 -21.33
N HIS A 202 -41.07 -30.28 -22.60
CA HIS A 202 -40.91 -31.12 -23.79
C HIS A 202 -41.83 -32.36 -23.89
N ASN A 203 -42.96 -32.40 -23.17
CA ASN A 203 -43.86 -33.56 -23.16
C ASN A 203 -45.35 -33.15 -23.03
N PRO A 204 -45.92 -32.45 -24.03
CA PRO A 204 -47.30 -31.96 -23.94
C PRO A 204 -48.31 -33.11 -23.91
N TRP A 205 -49.45 -32.85 -23.27
CA TRP A 205 -50.63 -33.71 -23.27
C TRP A 205 -51.91 -32.87 -23.37
N THR A 206 -53.04 -33.53 -23.64
CA THR A 206 -54.35 -32.88 -23.77
C THR A 206 -55.28 -33.38 -22.68
N ASN A 207 -55.95 -32.47 -21.96
CA ASN A 207 -56.89 -32.85 -20.90
C ASN A 207 -58.28 -33.22 -21.43
N TRP A 208 -59.18 -33.62 -20.53
CA TRP A 208 -60.55 -34.05 -20.84
C TRP A 208 -61.45 -32.98 -21.49
N LYS A 209 -61.05 -31.69 -21.47
CA LYS A 209 -61.74 -30.58 -22.16
C LYS A 209 -61.10 -30.20 -23.50
N GLY A 210 -60.02 -30.88 -23.91
CA GLY A 210 -59.32 -30.58 -25.16
C GLY A 210 -58.25 -29.49 -25.07
N TYR A 211 -57.85 -29.06 -23.86
CA TYR A 211 -56.74 -28.12 -23.71
C TYR A 211 -55.40 -28.84 -23.75
N GLU A 212 -54.53 -28.43 -24.68
CA GLU A 212 -53.14 -28.87 -24.77
C GLU A 212 -52.21 -28.01 -23.88
N GLY A 213 -51.21 -28.64 -23.26
CA GLY A 213 -50.22 -28.04 -22.34
C GLY A 213 -49.36 -29.12 -21.65
N TYR A 214 -48.61 -28.76 -20.60
CA TYR A 214 -47.93 -29.72 -19.71
C TYR A 214 -48.44 -29.64 -18.27
N LEU A 215 -48.55 -28.43 -17.72
CA LEU A 215 -48.97 -28.24 -16.34
C LEU A 215 -50.49 -28.30 -16.25
N GLY A 216 -51.02 -29.38 -15.66
CA GLY A 216 -52.47 -29.60 -15.55
C GLY A 216 -53.24 -28.46 -14.89
N VAL A 217 -52.60 -27.69 -14.00
CA VAL A 217 -53.21 -26.53 -13.34
C VAL A 217 -53.46 -25.36 -14.30
N LEU A 218 -52.70 -25.24 -15.38
CA LEU A 218 -52.84 -24.18 -16.40
C LEU A 218 -53.77 -24.58 -17.56
N MET A 219 -54.22 -25.85 -17.61
CA MET A 219 -55.04 -26.41 -18.68
C MET A 219 -56.52 -26.00 -18.56
N HIS A 220 -56.78 -24.70 -18.71
CA HIS A 220 -58.10 -24.07 -18.79
C HIS A 220 -58.08 -22.91 -19.82
N SER A 221 -59.23 -22.28 -20.08
CA SER A 221 -59.35 -21.19 -21.05
C SER A 221 -58.84 -19.83 -20.56
N VAL A 222 -58.75 -19.65 -19.24
CA VAL A 222 -58.46 -18.35 -18.60
C VAL A 222 -56.98 -17.97 -18.73
N PRO A 223 -56.64 -16.72 -19.12
CA PRO A 223 -55.26 -16.24 -19.18
C PRO A 223 -54.61 -16.20 -17.79
N GLY A 224 -53.33 -16.57 -17.69
CA GLY A 224 -52.70 -16.68 -16.38
C GLY A 224 -51.33 -17.33 -16.39
N CYS A 225 -50.79 -17.56 -15.19
CA CYS A 225 -49.46 -18.13 -15.03
C CYS A 225 -49.30 -18.96 -13.76
N LEU A 226 -48.26 -19.78 -13.74
CA LEU A 226 -47.68 -20.38 -12.54
C LEU A 226 -46.36 -19.67 -12.22
N ILE A 227 -46.18 -19.25 -10.97
CA ILE A 227 -44.97 -18.60 -10.49
C ILE A 227 -44.25 -19.51 -9.51
N GLU A 228 -43.01 -19.84 -9.85
CA GLU A 228 -42.03 -20.46 -8.97
C GLU A 228 -41.12 -19.35 -8.40
N GLY A 229 -41.37 -18.93 -7.16
CA GLY A 229 -40.82 -17.67 -6.65
C GLY A 229 -39.34 -17.69 -6.25
N PHE A 230 -38.89 -18.81 -5.66
CA PHE A 230 -37.52 -19.01 -5.19
C PHE A 230 -37.22 -20.51 -5.11
N PHE A 231 -35.96 -20.90 -4.90
CA PHE A 231 -35.59 -22.29 -4.70
C PHE A 231 -35.55 -22.66 -3.22
N HIS A 232 -36.43 -23.55 -2.75
CA HIS A 232 -36.41 -24.01 -1.35
C HIS A 232 -35.27 -24.98 -1.02
N THR A 233 -34.51 -25.40 -2.04
CA THR A 233 -33.22 -26.08 -1.89
C THR A 233 -32.06 -25.12 -1.62
N TYR A 234 -32.25 -23.81 -1.88
CA TYR A 234 -31.35 -22.78 -1.39
C TYR A 234 -31.70 -22.47 0.06
N GLN A 235 -30.87 -22.97 0.97
CA GLN A 235 -31.19 -23.08 2.38
C GLN A 235 -31.48 -21.72 3.06
N PRO A 236 -30.78 -20.61 2.76
CA PRO A 236 -31.14 -19.29 3.29
C PRO A 236 -32.54 -18.80 2.88
N ALA A 237 -32.94 -18.99 1.61
CA ALA A 237 -34.29 -18.63 1.16
C ALA A 237 -35.36 -19.50 1.84
N ARG A 238 -35.09 -20.79 2.05
CA ARG A 238 -35.95 -21.68 2.83
C ARG A 238 -36.16 -21.17 4.27
N HIS A 239 -35.11 -20.71 4.95
CA HIS A 239 -35.23 -20.16 6.30
C HIS A 239 -36.02 -18.84 6.33
N ARG A 240 -35.83 -17.97 5.33
CA ARG A 240 -36.66 -16.78 5.16
C ARG A 240 -38.13 -17.13 4.92
N ALA A 241 -38.41 -18.17 4.13
CA ALA A 241 -39.76 -18.62 3.84
C ALA A 241 -40.52 -19.24 5.03
N LEU A 242 -39.84 -19.53 6.15
CA LEU A 242 -40.54 -19.85 7.40
C LEU A 242 -41.25 -18.63 8.01
N ASN A 243 -40.85 -17.42 7.63
CA ASN A 243 -41.49 -16.18 8.07
C ASN A 243 -42.68 -15.84 7.17
N LYS A 244 -43.88 -15.79 7.75
CA LYS A 244 -45.12 -15.48 7.01
C LYS A 244 -45.10 -14.11 6.34
N ASP A 245 -44.44 -13.12 6.94
CA ASP A 245 -44.41 -11.74 6.45
C ASP A 245 -43.45 -11.63 5.25
N TYR A 246 -42.34 -12.39 5.28
CA TYR A 246 -41.48 -12.62 4.11
C TYR A 246 -42.27 -13.17 2.92
N CYS A 247 -43.01 -14.27 3.12
CA CYS A 247 -43.87 -14.86 2.09
C CYS A 247 -44.96 -13.88 1.64
N GLY A 248 -45.55 -13.14 2.58
CA GLY A 248 -46.55 -12.13 2.27
C GLY A 248 -46.04 -11.04 1.32
N GLN A 249 -44.79 -10.60 1.48
CA GLN A 249 -44.19 -9.60 0.59
C GLN A 249 -44.05 -10.09 -0.86
N GLU A 250 -43.90 -11.39 -1.10
CA GLU A 250 -44.00 -11.94 -2.46
C GLU A 250 -45.40 -11.78 -3.04
N GLY A 251 -46.44 -12.05 -2.24
CA GLY A 251 -47.84 -11.77 -2.61
C GLY A 251 -48.10 -10.31 -2.93
N VAL A 252 -47.55 -9.37 -2.14
CA VAL A 252 -47.64 -7.92 -2.40
C VAL A 252 -46.99 -7.55 -3.73
N ARG A 253 -45.78 -8.08 -4.01
CA ARG A 253 -45.07 -7.83 -5.27
C ARG A 253 -45.85 -8.35 -6.48
N VAL A 254 -46.44 -9.53 -6.37
CA VAL A 254 -47.33 -10.09 -7.41
C VAL A 254 -48.57 -9.21 -7.60
N ALA A 255 -49.21 -8.75 -6.52
CA ALA A 255 -50.37 -7.86 -6.58
C ALA A 255 -50.07 -6.56 -7.35
N ARG A 256 -48.87 -5.97 -7.16
CA ARG A 256 -48.43 -4.77 -7.89
C ARG A 256 -48.36 -5.00 -9.40
N GLY A 257 -47.83 -6.15 -9.83
CA GLY A 257 -47.82 -6.49 -11.26
C GLY A 257 -49.22 -6.66 -11.84
N ILE A 258 -50.16 -7.25 -11.07
CA ILE A 258 -51.57 -7.36 -11.45
C ILE A 258 -52.22 -5.97 -11.52
N CYS A 259 -51.94 -5.10 -10.54
CA CYS A 259 -52.40 -3.72 -10.50
C CYS A 259 -51.97 -2.95 -11.74
N ASP A 260 -50.70 -3.06 -12.12
CA ASP A 260 -50.16 -2.41 -13.32
C ASP A 260 -50.78 -2.95 -14.61
N TYR A 261 -51.08 -4.26 -14.67
CA TYR A 261 -51.69 -4.90 -15.83
C TYR A 261 -53.15 -4.45 -16.02
N PHE A 262 -53.97 -4.57 -14.98
CA PHE A 262 -55.40 -4.23 -15.02
C PHE A 262 -55.70 -2.75 -14.76
N LYS A 263 -54.67 -1.92 -14.52
CA LYS A 263 -54.81 -0.50 -14.16
C LYS A 263 -55.69 -0.30 -12.92
N LEU A 264 -55.46 -1.12 -11.89
CA LEU A 264 -56.14 -1.03 -10.60
C LEU A 264 -55.65 0.21 -9.81
N SER A 265 -56.22 0.45 -8.62
CA SER A 265 -55.79 1.57 -7.78
C SER A 265 -54.53 1.18 -7.00
N PRO A 266 -53.35 1.79 -7.25
CA PRO A 266 -52.15 1.48 -6.48
C PRO A 266 -52.30 1.92 -5.02
N GLU A 267 -51.57 1.27 -4.10
CA GLU A 267 -51.56 1.67 -2.69
C GLU A 267 -50.98 3.08 -2.52
N LYS A 268 -51.52 3.86 -1.57
CA LYS A 268 -51.01 5.20 -1.22
C LYS A 268 -49.86 5.17 -0.22
N THR A 269 -49.68 4.03 0.44
CA THR A 269 -48.63 3.78 1.43
C THR A 269 -47.55 2.85 0.87
N GLY A 270 -46.39 2.81 1.51
CA GLY A 270 -45.27 1.94 1.19
C GLY A 270 -44.93 0.95 2.30
N TYR A 271 -43.82 0.24 2.08
CA TYR A 271 -43.33 -0.83 2.95
C TYR A 271 -41.82 -0.67 3.20
N ILE A 272 -41.34 -1.18 4.32
CA ILE A 272 -39.90 -1.44 4.56
C ILE A 272 -39.74 -2.93 4.86
N MET A 273 -38.79 -3.59 4.21
CA MET A 273 -38.42 -4.97 4.46
C MET A 273 -36.92 -5.09 4.67
N GLY A 274 -36.47 -5.86 5.65
CA GLY A 274 -35.04 -5.98 5.90
C GLY A 274 -34.61 -7.20 6.69
N THR A 275 -33.31 -7.27 6.94
CA THR A 275 -32.67 -8.29 7.79
C THR A 275 -31.89 -7.65 8.94
N VAL A 276 -31.82 -8.34 10.08
CA VAL A 276 -30.91 -8.03 11.19
C VAL A 276 -29.97 -9.22 11.41
N LYS A 277 -28.67 -9.00 11.28
CA LYS A 277 -27.63 -10.03 11.40
C LYS A 277 -26.42 -9.52 12.20
N ASP A 278 -25.57 -10.42 12.66
CA ASP A 278 -24.32 -10.13 13.36
C ASP A 278 -23.31 -9.46 12.41
N MET A 279 -22.52 -8.53 12.93
CA MET A 279 -21.50 -7.80 12.17
C MET A 279 -20.22 -8.62 11.92
N HIS A 280 -19.90 -9.57 12.79
CA HIS A 280 -18.61 -10.27 12.81
C HIS A 280 -18.75 -11.79 12.76
N GLU A 281 -19.85 -12.34 13.29
CA GLU A 281 -20.08 -13.79 13.33
C GLU A 281 -20.72 -14.29 12.03
N LYS A 282 -20.03 -15.22 11.35
CA LYS A 282 -20.57 -15.95 10.22
C LYS A 282 -21.34 -17.18 10.69
N ILE A 283 -22.45 -17.51 10.03
CA ILE A 283 -23.21 -18.73 10.34
C ILE A 283 -22.49 -19.96 9.77
N ALA A 284 -22.30 -21.00 10.59
CA ALA A 284 -21.74 -22.28 10.15
C ALA A 284 -22.66 -23.43 10.60
N ASN A 285 -23.39 -24.03 9.67
CA ASN A 285 -24.29 -25.15 9.94
C ASN A 285 -24.53 -26.00 8.68
N ASN A 286 -24.62 -27.32 8.82
CA ASN A 286 -24.83 -28.24 7.69
C ASN A 286 -26.21 -28.09 7.00
N LEU A 287 -27.18 -27.46 7.66
CA LEU A 287 -28.49 -27.10 7.12
C LEU A 287 -28.56 -25.65 6.60
N PHE A 288 -27.42 -24.92 6.54
CA PHE A 288 -27.37 -23.51 6.12
C PHE A 288 -26.13 -23.20 5.27
N ASN A 289 -26.13 -23.67 4.03
CA ASN A 289 -25.13 -23.35 3.01
C ASN A 289 -25.55 -22.09 2.26
N TYR A 290 -24.70 -21.07 2.24
CA TYR A 290 -25.00 -19.77 1.63
C TYR A 290 -24.14 -19.49 0.38
N ALA A 291 -24.61 -18.57 -0.45
CA ALA A 291 -23.80 -18.00 -1.52
C ALA A 291 -22.73 -17.10 -0.88
N PRO A 292 -21.43 -17.32 -1.13
CA PRO A 292 -20.39 -16.55 -0.43
C PRO A 292 -20.40 -15.08 -0.79
N ASN A 293 -19.83 -14.27 0.10
CA ASN A 293 -19.78 -12.81 -0.04
C ASN A 293 -21.16 -12.15 -0.14
N THR A 294 -22.21 -12.84 0.32
CA THR A 294 -23.56 -12.28 0.43
C THR A 294 -23.90 -12.01 1.89
N ASN A 295 -24.96 -11.26 2.13
CA ASN A 295 -25.45 -11.01 3.48
C ASN A 295 -25.87 -12.30 4.20
N ASP A 296 -26.09 -13.41 3.47
CA ASP A 296 -26.45 -14.71 4.05
C ASP A 296 -25.30 -15.39 4.79
N GLN A 297 -24.07 -14.88 4.68
CA GLN A 297 -22.95 -15.38 5.46
C GLN A 297 -23.02 -15.03 6.95
N TRP A 298 -23.71 -13.94 7.30
CA TRP A 298 -23.76 -13.42 8.67
C TRP A 298 -24.84 -14.11 9.50
N LEU A 299 -24.56 -14.34 10.79
CA LEU A 299 -25.49 -14.99 11.71
C LEU A 299 -26.75 -14.13 11.94
N PRO A 300 -27.97 -14.62 11.71
CA PRO A 300 -29.19 -13.87 12.03
C PRO A 300 -29.39 -13.65 13.53
N VAL A 301 -29.76 -12.42 13.91
CA VAL A 301 -29.99 -12.08 15.33
C VAL A 301 -31.42 -12.44 15.73
N ASN A 302 -31.60 -13.70 16.10
CA ASN A 302 -32.88 -14.27 16.52
C ASN A 302 -33.46 -13.52 17.72
N GLY A 303 -34.73 -13.09 17.63
CA GLY A 303 -35.41 -12.38 18.71
C GLY A 303 -35.07 -10.89 18.84
N ALA A 304 -34.34 -10.29 17.88
CA ALA A 304 -34.14 -8.84 17.85
C ALA A 304 -35.46 -8.08 17.73
N LYS A 305 -35.53 -6.89 18.33
CA LYS A 305 -36.65 -5.97 18.21
C LYS A 305 -36.20 -4.76 17.40
N VAL A 306 -36.86 -4.53 16.26
CA VAL A 306 -36.55 -3.43 15.35
C VAL A 306 -37.58 -2.32 15.55
N LEU A 307 -37.11 -1.10 15.78
CA LEU A 307 -37.95 0.07 16.00
C LEU A 307 -37.85 0.95 14.75
N LEU A 308 -39.00 1.29 14.17
CA LEU A 308 -39.09 2.25 13.06
C LEU A 308 -39.35 3.65 13.62
N LYS A 309 -38.50 4.60 13.23
CA LYS A 309 -38.50 5.97 13.71
C LYS A 309 -38.91 6.96 12.62
N LYS A 310 -39.68 7.98 12.99
CA LYS A 310 -39.93 9.17 12.15
C LYS A 310 -39.53 10.40 12.96
N GLY A 311 -38.36 10.96 12.66
CA GLY A 311 -37.67 11.82 13.62
C GLY A 311 -37.27 11.01 14.86
N ASP A 312 -37.57 11.50 16.06
CA ASP A 312 -37.25 10.81 17.32
C ASP A 312 -38.35 9.84 17.79
N GLU A 313 -39.55 9.92 17.19
CA GLU A 313 -40.72 9.12 17.57
C GLU A 313 -40.67 7.71 16.98
N THR A 314 -40.90 6.69 17.82
CA THR A 314 -41.12 5.31 17.35
C THR A 314 -42.54 5.16 16.82
N VAL A 315 -42.67 5.00 15.50
CA VAL A 315 -43.97 4.89 14.83
C VAL A 315 -44.44 3.44 14.67
N GLN A 316 -43.52 2.48 14.56
CA GLN A 316 -43.82 1.04 14.55
C GLN A 316 -42.69 0.24 15.21
N THR A 317 -42.98 -1.00 15.61
CA THR A 317 -42.00 -1.93 16.17
C THR A 317 -42.25 -3.32 15.60
N TYR A 318 -41.19 -4.02 15.22
CA TYR A 318 -41.24 -5.38 14.71
C TYR A 318 -40.40 -6.32 15.56
N GLN A 319 -40.97 -7.47 15.93
CA GLN A 319 -40.26 -8.52 16.67
C GLN A 319 -39.75 -9.57 15.69
N VAL A 320 -38.43 -9.62 15.50
CA VAL A 320 -37.78 -10.65 14.67
C VAL A 320 -37.99 -12.01 15.32
N ASP A 321 -38.32 -12.99 14.49
CA ASP A 321 -38.55 -14.37 14.92
C ASP A 321 -37.23 -15.06 15.35
N LYS A 322 -37.33 -16.35 15.68
CA LYS A 322 -36.18 -17.19 16.07
C LYS A 322 -35.88 -18.28 15.03
N LEU A 323 -36.19 -18.02 13.76
CA LEU A 323 -36.17 -18.99 12.68
C LEU A 323 -34.91 -18.91 11.81
N TYR A 324 -33.85 -18.24 12.29
CA TYR A 324 -32.57 -18.10 11.61
C TYR A 324 -32.69 -17.43 10.23
N ASN A 325 -33.50 -16.37 10.15
CA ASN A 325 -33.67 -15.57 8.93
C ASN A 325 -33.38 -14.07 9.13
N GLY A 326 -33.61 -13.53 10.33
CA GLY A 326 -33.39 -12.13 10.67
C GLY A 326 -34.41 -11.15 10.07
N ILE A 327 -35.52 -11.62 9.50
CA ILE A 327 -36.46 -10.82 8.70
C ILE A 327 -37.30 -9.89 9.58
N PHE A 328 -37.49 -8.66 9.09
CA PHE A 328 -38.54 -7.76 9.55
C PHE A 328 -39.26 -7.06 8.39
N VAL A 329 -40.54 -6.72 8.60
CA VAL A 329 -41.39 -6.02 7.63
C VAL A 329 -42.25 -4.97 8.34
N PHE A 330 -42.19 -3.73 7.87
CA PHE A 330 -43.12 -2.65 8.24
C PHE A 330 -44.03 -2.34 7.06
N GLU A 331 -45.32 -2.24 7.32
CA GLU A 331 -46.35 -2.07 6.30
C GLU A 331 -47.18 -0.79 6.54
N GLY A 332 -47.86 -0.30 5.50
CA GLY A 332 -48.81 0.80 5.61
C GLY A 332 -48.15 2.13 5.97
N LEU A 333 -46.93 2.35 5.48
CA LEU A 333 -46.12 3.52 5.81
C LEU A 333 -46.42 4.69 4.88
N GLU A 334 -46.66 5.87 5.42
CA GLU A 334 -46.76 7.10 4.62
C GLU A 334 -45.42 7.39 3.91
N PRO A 335 -45.43 7.86 2.65
CA PRO A 335 -44.20 8.24 1.96
C PRO A 335 -43.35 9.26 2.75
N GLY A 336 -42.04 9.08 2.76
CA GLY A 336 -41.11 9.91 3.52
C GLY A 336 -39.92 9.13 4.06
N ASP A 337 -39.05 9.82 4.80
CA ASP A 337 -37.84 9.23 5.37
C ASP A 337 -38.06 8.71 6.79
N TYR A 338 -37.53 7.52 7.06
CA TYR A 338 -37.58 6.86 8.36
C TYR A 338 -36.19 6.39 8.76
N THR A 339 -35.92 6.27 10.05
CA THR A 339 -34.69 5.65 10.58
C THR A 339 -35.04 4.39 11.37
N LEU A 340 -34.03 3.56 11.64
CA LEU A 340 -34.20 2.27 12.33
C LEU A 340 -33.31 2.21 13.56
N GLU A 341 -33.83 1.60 14.62
CA GLU A 341 -33.07 1.18 15.80
C GLU A 341 -33.27 -0.32 16.02
N VAL A 342 -32.29 -0.97 16.66
CA VAL A 342 -32.35 -2.40 17.00
C VAL A 342 -32.05 -2.57 18.48
N GLU A 343 -32.95 -3.27 19.16
CA GLU A 343 -32.80 -3.76 20.53
C GLU A 343 -32.63 -5.28 20.48
N ALA A 344 -31.47 -5.79 20.87
CA ALA A 344 -31.21 -7.23 20.95
C ALA A 344 -30.34 -7.55 22.17
N ASN A 345 -30.72 -8.57 22.95
CA ASN A 345 -29.94 -8.98 24.12
C ASN A 345 -28.56 -9.49 23.69
N GLY A 346 -27.51 -9.03 24.36
CA GLY A 346 -26.13 -9.36 24.03
C GLY A 346 -25.54 -8.56 22.87
N TYR A 347 -26.23 -7.54 22.34
CA TYR A 347 -25.77 -6.71 21.22
C TYR A 347 -25.72 -5.22 21.58
N LYS A 348 -24.80 -4.50 20.95
CA LYS A 348 -24.69 -3.04 21.02
C LYS A 348 -25.76 -2.39 20.14
N SER A 349 -26.05 -1.11 20.37
CA SER A 349 -26.88 -0.32 19.47
C SER A 349 -26.25 -0.20 18.08
N LEU A 350 -27.06 0.04 17.05
CA LEU A 350 -26.58 0.25 15.69
C LEU A 350 -25.50 1.35 15.61
N THR A 351 -24.50 1.12 14.77
CA THR A 351 -23.52 2.14 14.40
C THR A 351 -24.14 3.17 13.46
N ASP A 352 -23.53 4.35 13.34
CA ASP A 352 -24.05 5.45 12.52
C ASP A 352 -24.20 5.09 11.03
N GLU A 353 -23.41 4.12 10.55
CA GLU A 353 -23.53 3.59 9.19
C GLU A 353 -24.93 3.03 8.89
N TYR A 354 -25.52 2.31 9.86
CA TYR A 354 -26.81 1.62 9.72
C TYR A 354 -27.99 2.45 10.23
N LYS A 355 -27.76 3.67 10.71
CA LYS A 355 -28.81 4.63 11.13
C LYS A 355 -29.25 5.58 10.02
N LYS A 356 -28.68 5.47 8.82
CA LYS A 356 -29.04 6.32 7.68
C LYS A 356 -30.54 6.18 7.34
N PRO A 357 -31.22 7.28 6.94
CA PRO A 357 -32.63 7.21 6.61
C PRO A 357 -32.93 6.26 5.45
N VAL A 358 -34.05 5.55 5.55
CA VAL A 358 -34.67 4.73 4.51
C VAL A 358 -35.88 5.49 3.97
N THR A 359 -35.84 5.86 2.69
CA THR A 359 -36.95 6.56 2.03
C THR A 359 -38.04 5.57 1.63
N VAL A 360 -39.26 5.79 2.11
CA VAL A 360 -40.47 5.04 1.75
C VAL A 360 -41.21 5.75 0.62
N LYS A 361 -41.68 4.97 -0.37
CA LYS A 361 -42.54 5.44 -1.45
C LYS A 361 -43.85 4.66 -1.50
N ALA A 362 -44.92 5.33 -1.94
CA ALA A 362 -46.22 4.70 -2.14
C ALA A 362 -46.11 3.53 -3.14
N ASN A 363 -46.82 2.43 -2.87
CA ASN A 363 -46.87 1.24 -3.71
C ASN A 363 -45.50 0.59 -4.01
N GLU A 364 -44.49 0.83 -3.17
CA GLU A 364 -43.15 0.24 -3.28
C GLU A 364 -42.71 -0.38 -1.95
N THR A 365 -41.65 -1.18 -1.99
CA THR A 365 -40.98 -1.73 -0.81
C THR A 365 -39.55 -1.23 -0.80
N SER A 366 -39.15 -0.56 0.29
CA SER A 366 -37.77 -0.16 0.53
C SER A 366 -37.05 -1.26 1.30
N TYR A 367 -35.79 -1.51 0.95
CA TYR A 367 -35.02 -2.62 1.52
C TYR A 367 -33.83 -2.14 2.35
N VAL A 368 -33.52 -2.86 3.43
CA VAL A 368 -32.40 -2.53 4.33
C VAL A 368 -31.77 -3.79 4.92
N LYS A 369 -30.45 -3.78 5.11
CA LYS A 369 -29.68 -4.85 5.76
C LYS A 369 -28.97 -4.25 6.96
N LEU A 370 -29.39 -4.63 8.16
CA LEU A 370 -28.83 -4.13 9.42
C LEU A 370 -27.82 -5.13 9.96
N LEU A 371 -26.61 -4.65 10.28
CA LEU A 371 -25.61 -5.40 11.03
C LEU A 371 -25.44 -4.82 12.42
N VAL A 372 -25.53 -5.66 13.45
CA VAL A 372 -25.34 -5.28 14.85
C VAL A 372 -24.11 -5.98 15.42
N GLU A 373 -23.36 -5.26 16.26
CA GLU A 373 -22.15 -5.78 16.89
C GLU A 373 -22.48 -6.43 18.24
N SER A 374 -22.00 -7.66 18.45
CA SER A 374 -22.12 -8.34 19.75
C SER A 374 -21.44 -7.52 20.87
N SER A 375 -22.09 -7.45 22.02
CA SER A 375 -21.55 -6.78 23.23
C SER A 375 -20.30 -7.48 23.77
N SER A 376 -20.15 -8.78 23.50
CA SER A 376 -18.96 -9.56 23.87
C SER A 376 -17.88 -9.56 22.79
N TYR A 377 -18.09 -8.91 21.65
CA TYR A 377 -17.08 -8.83 20.61
C TYR A 377 -15.85 -8.07 21.11
N ALA A 378 -14.71 -8.74 21.11
CA ALA A 378 -13.40 -8.15 21.21
C ALA A 378 -12.67 -8.39 19.89
N PRO A 379 -12.02 -7.37 19.31
CA PRO A 379 -11.22 -7.57 18.11
C PRO A 379 -10.14 -8.63 18.40
N PRO A 380 -9.82 -9.50 17.44
CA PRO A 380 -8.83 -10.54 17.63
C PRO A 380 -7.49 -9.93 18.05
N VAL A 381 -6.88 -10.48 19.12
CA VAL A 381 -5.59 -10.02 19.66
C VAL A 381 -4.45 -10.24 18.67
N ILE A 382 -4.59 -11.25 17.82
CA ILE A 382 -3.64 -11.58 16.75
C ILE A 382 -4.42 -11.57 15.43
N VAL A 383 -3.99 -10.73 14.49
CA VAL A 383 -4.45 -10.76 13.11
C VAL A 383 -3.37 -11.45 12.29
N TYR A 384 -3.65 -12.67 11.83
CA TYR A 384 -2.74 -13.39 10.97
C TYR A 384 -2.79 -12.81 9.55
N LYS A 385 -1.62 -12.41 9.05
CA LYS A 385 -1.44 -11.98 7.65
C LYS A 385 -0.79 -13.11 6.85
N ASN A 386 -1.18 -13.27 5.59
CA ASN A 386 -0.49 -14.17 4.67
C ASN A 386 1.00 -13.81 4.52
N TYR A 387 1.29 -12.50 4.50
CA TYR A 387 2.64 -11.94 4.46
C TYR A 387 2.81 -10.91 5.56
N PRO A 388 3.27 -11.31 6.77
CA PRO A 388 3.50 -10.37 7.87
C PRO A 388 4.67 -9.43 7.55
N ASP A 389 4.56 -8.19 8.01
CA ASP A 389 5.67 -7.24 7.97
C ASP A 389 6.75 -7.69 8.96
N PRO A 390 8.02 -7.88 8.51
CA PRO A 390 9.10 -8.24 9.41
C PRO A 390 9.44 -7.08 10.35
N GLU A 391 9.97 -7.41 11.53
CA GLU A 391 10.55 -6.41 12.43
C GLU A 391 11.84 -5.85 11.80
N GLN A 392 11.81 -4.57 11.43
CA GLN A 392 12.92 -3.88 10.78
C GLN A 392 13.03 -2.44 11.30
N PRO A 393 14.21 -1.82 11.20
CA PRO A 393 14.37 -0.42 11.58
C PRO A 393 13.48 0.50 10.72
N GLU A 394 12.83 1.48 11.36
CA GLU A 394 11.90 2.42 10.71
C GLU A 394 12.58 3.29 9.63
N TYR A 395 13.89 3.51 9.73
CA TYR A 395 14.66 4.29 8.74
C TYR A 395 14.95 3.53 7.45
N LEU A 396 14.72 2.20 7.44
CA LEU A 396 15.12 1.33 6.34
C LEU A 396 14.18 1.52 5.13
N LYS A 397 14.78 1.67 3.95
CA LYS A 397 14.09 1.66 2.65
C LYS A 397 14.68 0.55 1.77
N LEU A 398 13.92 0.15 0.75
CA LEU A 398 14.38 -0.85 -0.22
C LEU A 398 15.56 -0.30 -1.04
N PRO A 399 16.77 -0.90 -0.96
CA PRO A 399 17.89 -0.48 -1.80
C PRO A 399 17.69 -0.94 -3.25
N ALA A 400 18.32 -0.22 -4.20
CA ALA A 400 18.32 -0.61 -5.61
C ALA A 400 19.09 -1.92 -5.88
N GLN A 401 19.95 -2.34 -4.95
CA GLN A 401 20.75 -3.54 -5.09
C GLN A 401 21.10 -4.20 -3.75
N PHE A 402 21.25 -5.52 -3.79
CA PHE A 402 21.76 -6.34 -2.68
C PHE A 402 22.99 -7.15 -3.11
N LYS A 403 23.95 -7.27 -2.18
CA LYS A 403 25.08 -8.20 -2.29
C LYS A 403 24.87 -9.38 -1.36
N PHE A 404 24.97 -10.58 -1.90
CA PHE A 404 24.78 -11.84 -1.19
C PHE A 404 26.05 -12.68 -1.17
N ALA A 405 26.30 -13.33 -0.04
CA ALA A 405 27.16 -14.50 0.05
C ALA A 405 26.35 -15.75 -0.28
N ARG A 406 26.96 -16.69 -1.01
CA ARG A 406 26.30 -17.91 -1.50
C ARG A 406 26.84 -19.14 -0.80
N THR A 407 25.95 -20.00 -0.34
CA THR A 407 26.26 -21.37 0.13
C THR A 407 25.32 -22.38 -0.51
N SER A 408 25.70 -23.64 -0.59
CA SER A 408 24.84 -24.68 -1.18
C SER A 408 25.00 -26.02 -0.49
N LYS A 409 23.93 -26.81 -0.47
CA LYS A 409 23.93 -28.16 0.08
C LYS A 409 23.00 -29.07 -0.71
N ASN A 410 23.47 -30.30 -0.96
CA ASN A 410 22.66 -31.37 -1.53
C ASN A 410 22.00 -32.17 -0.41
N PHE A 411 20.75 -32.58 -0.60
CA PHE A 411 20.02 -33.44 0.31
C PHE A 411 19.75 -34.79 -0.34
N THR A 412 20.51 -35.81 0.05
CA THR A 412 20.34 -37.19 -0.45
C THR A 412 19.03 -37.84 -0.01
N ASN A 413 18.37 -37.27 1.00
CA ASN A 413 17.05 -37.69 1.48
C ASN A 413 15.89 -37.24 0.58
N LEU A 414 16.08 -36.22 -0.27
CA LEU A 414 15.08 -35.77 -1.23
C LEU A 414 15.16 -36.65 -2.47
N LYS A 415 14.25 -37.61 -2.57
CA LYS A 415 14.16 -38.60 -3.66
C LYS A 415 12.80 -38.51 -4.37
N GLY A 416 12.69 -39.13 -5.54
CA GLY A 416 11.47 -39.09 -6.35
C GLY A 416 11.28 -37.77 -7.08
N THR A 417 10.06 -37.53 -7.56
CA THR A 417 9.68 -36.31 -8.26
C THR A 417 9.26 -35.24 -7.26
N LEU A 418 10.06 -34.17 -7.13
CA LEU A 418 9.71 -33.03 -6.29
C LEU A 418 8.53 -32.26 -6.89
N LYS A 419 7.59 -31.86 -6.05
CA LYS A 419 6.33 -31.21 -6.47
C LYS A 419 6.22 -29.76 -5.99
N ARG A 420 6.63 -29.49 -4.75
CA ARG A 420 6.49 -28.18 -4.10
C ARG A 420 7.53 -28.02 -3.00
N ALA A 421 8.02 -26.80 -2.80
CA ALA A 421 8.85 -26.43 -1.66
C ALA A 421 8.42 -25.05 -1.17
N ILE A 422 8.17 -24.93 0.14
CA ILE A 422 7.67 -23.68 0.74
C ILE A 422 8.57 -23.31 1.91
N VAL A 423 9.03 -22.07 1.93
CA VAL A 423 9.80 -21.47 3.03
C VAL A 423 8.85 -20.78 3.99
N ARG A 424 9.00 -21.04 5.29
CA ARG A 424 8.29 -20.33 6.36
C ARG A 424 9.20 -20.17 7.58
N GLY A 425 9.61 -18.93 7.84
CA GLY A 425 10.54 -18.61 8.92
C GLY A 425 11.87 -19.39 8.77
N ASP A 426 12.25 -20.12 9.81
CA ASP A 426 13.47 -20.95 9.82
C ASP A 426 13.28 -22.36 9.23
N SER A 427 12.11 -22.66 8.65
CA SER A 427 11.78 -23.99 8.13
C SER A 427 11.45 -23.95 6.63
N ALA A 428 11.78 -25.03 5.93
CA ALA A 428 11.22 -25.33 4.62
C ALA A 428 10.57 -26.72 4.64
N VAL A 429 9.41 -26.84 3.99
CA VAL A 429 8.74 -28.12 3.75
C VAL A 429 8.79 -28.42 2.26
N VAL A 430 9.29 -29.60 1.91
CA VAL A 430 9.41 -30.07 0.52
C VAL A 430 8.52 -31.30 0.33
N LEU A 431 7.60 -31.22 -0.63
CA LEU A 431 6.78 -32.34 -1.08
C LEU A 431 7.46 -33.07 -2.23
N ALA A 432 7.57 -34.39 -2.10
CA ALA A 432 8.05 -35.29 -3.13
C ALA A 432 7.04 -36.43 -3.38
N ASP A 433 6.98 -36.90 -4.61
CA ASP A 433 6.28 -38.11 -5.00
C ASP A 433 7.31 -39.21 -5.32
N ASN A 434 7.33 -40.25 -4.49
CA ASN A 434 8.20 -41.39 -4.64
C ASN A 434 7.39 -42.60 -5.16
N ALA A 435 7.27 -42.68 -6.48
CA ALA A 435 6.54 -43.74 -7.18
C ALA A 435 5.08 -43.92 -6.72
N GLY A 436 4.36 -42.82 -6.55
CA GLY A 436 2.96 -42.78 -6.10
C GLY A 436 2.77 -42.68 -4.59
N THR A 437 3.87 -42.68 -3.81
CA THR A 437 3.85 -42.48 -2.36
C THR A 437 4.34 -41.07 -2.02
N PRO A 438 3.51 -40.21 -1.41
CA PRO A 438 3.94 -38.87 -1.05
C PRO A 438 4.88 -38.86 0.15
N GLU A 439 5.93 -38.05 0.07
CA GLU A 439 6.87 -37.78 1.16
C GLU A 439 6.96 -36.27 1.43
N LEU A 440 6.85 -35.88 2.70
CA LEU A 440 7.02 -34.50 3.16
C LEU A 440 8.30 -34.39 3.96
N HIS A 441 9.23 -33.54 3.54
CA HIS A 441 10.54 -33.38 4.17
C HIS A 441 10.66 -32.02 4.84
N LEU A 442 11.06 -32.00 6.10
CA LEU A 442 11.33 -30.78 6.86
C LEU A 442 12.83 -30.47 6.85
N ILE A 443 13.17 -29.24 6.46
CA ILE A 443 14.54 -28.71 6.42
C ILE A 443 14.63 -27.50 7.35
N ASN A 444 15.67 -27.45 8.18
CA ASN A 444 16.02 -26.30 8.99
C ASN A 444 16.92 -25.36 8.17
N LEU A 445 16.45 -24.14 7.92
CA LEU A 445 17.11 -23.13 7.08
C LEU A 445 18.16 -22.29 7.83
N LYS A 446 18.18 -22.37 9.16
CA LYS A 446 19.22 -21.75 10.01
C LYS A 446 20.51 -22.56 9.92
N THR A 447 20.40 -23.88 10.01
CA THR A 447 21.54 -24.83 9.96
C THR A 447 21.77 -25.45 8.58
N ASN A 448 20.87 -25.18 7.61
CA ASN A 448 20.81 -25.86 6.32
C ASN A 448 20.84 -27.39 6.49
N ALA A 449 20.03 -27.94 7.38
CA ALA A 449 20.05 -29.37 7.72
C ALA A 449 18.69 -30.02 7.49
N TYR A 450 18.71 -31.27 7.00
CA TYR A 450 17.53 -32.11 6.96
C TYR A 450 17.16 -32.47 8.40
N VAL A 451 15.87 -32.34 8.75
CA VAL A 451 15.37 -32.63 10.10
C VAL A 451 14.74 -34.01 10.13
N LYS A 452 13.65 -34.22 9.38
CA LYS A 452 12.87 -35.47 9.35
C LYS A 452 11.87 -35.50 8.20
N LYS A 453 11.23 -36.66 8.00
CA LYS A 453 9.97 -36.74 7.25
C LYS A 453 8.81 -36.34 8.18
N LEU A 454 7.86 -35.57 7.67
CA LEU A 454 6.59 -35.32 8.35
C LEU A 454 5.67 -36.53 8.19
N SER A 455 4.77 -36.75 9.16
CA SER A 455 3.83 -37.87 9.08
C SER A 455 2.84 -37.66 7.94
N THR A 456 2.60 -38.73 7.17
CA THR A 456 1.51 -38.86 6.20
C THR A 456 0.42 -39.83 6.69
N THR A 457 0.54 -40.31 7.93
CA THR A 457 -0.41 -41.24 8.55
C THR A 457 -1.76 -40.55 8.79
N GLY A 458 -2.81 -41.00 8.11
CA GLY A 458 -4.14 -40.34 8.14
C GLY A 458 -4.57 -39.80 6.77
N ILE A 459 -3.64 -39.72 5.81
CA ILE A 459 -3.99 -39.53 4.39
C ILE A 459 -4.64 -40.82 3.89
N ILE A 460 -5.79 -40.69 3.22
CA ILE A 460 -6.50 -41.84 2.66
C ILE A 460 -5.65 -42.43 1.53
N ALA A 461 -5.41 -43.74 1.61
CA ALA A 461 -4.60 -44.47 0.63
C ALA A 461 -5.25 -44.45 -0.76
N LYS A 462 -4.41 -44.55 -1.78
CA LYS A 462 -4.82 -44.60 -3.19
C LYS A 462 -5.76 -45.79 -3.42
N ASP A 463 -6.91 -45.54 -4.02
CA ASP A 463 -7.84 -46.61 -4.43
C ASP A 463 -7.37 -47.22 -5.76
N ALA A 464 -6.68 -48.35 -5.69
CA ALA A 464 -6.14 -49.05 -6.86
C ALA A 464 -7.23 -49.50 -7.86
N SER A 465 -8.49 -49.59 -7.43
CA SER A 465 -9.63 -49.94 -8.28
C SER A 465 -10.28 -48.74 -8.98
N ASN A 466 -9.84 -47.51 -8.66
CA ASN A 466 -10.35 -46.28 -9.25
C ASN A 466 -9.27 -45.61 -10.11
N ALA A 467 -9.41 -45.70 -11.43
CA ALA A 467 -8.50 -45.05 -12.38
C ALA A 467 -8.45 -43.51 -12.24
N GLY A 468 -9.44 -42.91 -11.55
CA GLY A 468 -9.51 -41.47 -11.28
C GLY A 468 -8.72 -40.99 -10.07
N ASP A 469 -8.08 -41.87 -9.28
CA ASP A 469 -7.25 -41.49 -8.14
C ASP A 469 -5.80 -41.23 -8.58
N TYR A 470 -5.50 -39.98 -8.93
CA TYR A 470 -4.21 -39.63 -9.53
C TYR A 470 -3.11 -39.52 -8.49
N SER A 471 -3.34 -38.77 -7.40
CA SER A 471 -2.38 -38.62 -6.30
C SER A 471 -3.10 -38.48 -4.96
N THR A 472 -2.57 -39.13 -3.92
CA THR A 472 -3.05 -38.99 -2.54
C THR A 472 -2.62 -37.67 -1.90
N LEU A 473 -1.57 -37.02 -2.42
CA LEU A 473 -1.12 -35.68 -2.06
C LEU A 473 -0.38 -35.04 -3.25
N SER A 474 -0.98 -34.05 -3.89
CA SER A 474 -0.49 -33.40 -5.12
C SER A 474 0.21 -32.08 -4.86
N ASP A 475 -0.26 -31.29 -3.90
CA ASP A 475 0.32 -29.99 -3.55
C ASP A 475 0.14 -29.66 -2.05
N ILE A 476 0.88 -28.67 -1.56
CA ILE A 476 0.85 -28.15 -0.20
C ILE A 476 0.81 -26.62 -0.16
N ALA A 477 0.28 -26.08 0.93
CA ALA A 477 0.26 -24.66 1.26
C ALA A 477 0.29 -24.46 2.79
N PHE A 478 0.46 -23.22 3.23
CA PHE A 478 0.26 -22.84 4.63
C PHE A 478 -0.92 -21.88 4.76
N THR A 479 -1.69 -22.02 5.83
CA THR A 479 -2.61 -20.97 6.30
C THR A 479 -1.82 -19.81 6.92
N ALA A 480 -2.44 -18.62 7.06
CA ALA A 480 -1.79 -17.46 7.66
C ALA A 480 -1.29 -17.72 9.10
N ASP A 481 -2.00 -18.55 9.88
CA ASP A 481 -1.64 -18.98 11.25
C ASP A 481 -0.64 -20.15 11.32
N GLY A 482 -0.15 -20.66 10.19
CA GLY A 482 0.99 -21.59 10.16
C GLY A 482 0.66 -23.06 10.15
N LYS A 483 -0.57 -23.43 9.81
CA LYS A 483 -0.94 -24.83 9.61
C LYS A 483 -0.52 -25.27 8.21
N LEU A 484 0.20 -26.38 8.14
CA LEU A 484 0.48 -27.04 6.87
C LEU A 484 -0.81 -27.69 6.38
N VAL A 485 -1.13 -27.48 5.11
CA VAL A 485 -2.29 -28.06 4.46
C VAL A 485 -1.85 -28.70 3.16
N GLY A 486 -2.47 -29.80 2.80
CA GLY A 486 -2.24 -30.47 1.52
C GLY A 486 -3.51 -31.00 0.91
N VAL A 487 -3.48 -31.24 -0.40
CA VAL A 487 -4.63 -31.66 -1.20
C VAL A 487 -4.29 -32.88 -2.03
N ASN A 488 -5.26 -33.77 -2.28
CA ASN A 488 -5.12 -34.88 -3.23
C ASN A 488 -5.48 -34.43 -4.66
N SER A 489 -5.14 -35.24 -5.67
CA SER A 489 -5.58 -35.00 -7.06
C SER A 489 -6.47 -36.14 -7.54
N MET A 490 -7.67 -35.78 -8.00
CA MET A 490 -8.77 -36.73 -8.25
C MET A 490 -9.60 -36.34 -9.48
N LEU A 491 -10.07 -37.33 -10.24
CA LEU A 491 -11.10 -37.12 -11.25
C LEU A 491 -12.49 -37.04 -10.58
N ASN A 492 -13.06 -35.85 -10.50
CA ASN A 492 -14.43 -35.62 -10.03
C ASN A 492 -15.40 -35.54 -11.21
N GLN A 493 -16.59 -36.11 -11.06
CA GLN A 493 -17.68 -36.13 -12.04
C GLN A 493 -18.83 -35.23 -11.57
N TYR A 494 -19.59 -34.70 -12.52
CA TYR A 494 -20.74 -33.83 -12.20
C TYR A 494 -21.77 -34.51 -11.28
N SER A 495 -22.04 -35.79 -11.52
CA SER A 495 -22.88 -36.63 -10.67
C SER A 495 -22.50 -38.11 -10.82
N ALA A 496 -23.14 -38.97 -10.02
CA ALA A 496 -22.94 -40.41 -10.07
C ALA A 496 -23.27 -41.03 -11.44
N SER A 497 -24.14 -40.41 -12.25
CA SER A 497 -24.51 -40.93 -13.57
C SER A 497 -23.43 -40.71 -14.66
N GLN A 498 -22.41 -39.90 -14.39
CA GLN A 498 -21.30 -39.64 -15.32
C GLN A 498 -20.02 -40.42 -14.94
N VAL A 499 -20.12 -41.42 -14.06
CA VAL A 499 -19.00 -42.29 -13.69
C VAL A 499 -18.81 -43.37 -14.76
N ASP A 500 -17.67 -43.35 -15.44
CA ASP A 500 -17.31 -44.35 -16.46
C ASP A 500 -16.92 -45.70 -15.82
N ALA A 501 -16.99 -46.78 -16.62
CA ALA A 501 -16.51 -48.08 -16.20
C ALA A 501 -15.03 -48.03 -15.79
N GLY A 502 -14.70 -48.60 -14.62
CA GLY A 502 -13.34 -48.55 -14.04
C GLY A 502 -13.03 -47.30 -13.22
N TYR A 503 -13.99 -46.38 -13.08
CA TYR A 503 -13.89 -45.20 -12.21
C TYR A 503 -14.90 -45.29 -11.06
N LYS A 504 -14.65 -44.52 -10.00
CA LYS A 504 -15.63 -44.21 -8.95
C LYS A 504 -15.80 -42.70 -8.86
N GLN A 505 -16.93 -42.25 -8.31
CA GLN A 505 -17.16 -40.83 -8.12
C GLN A 505 -16.04 -40.22 -7.27
N GLY A 506 -15.37 -39.21 -7.84
CA GLY A 506 -14.23 -38.57 -7.21
C GLY A 506 -14.57 -37.85 -5.91
N THR A 507 -13.58 -37.73 -5.02
CA THR A 507 -13.65 -36.87 -3.83
C THR A 507 -12.33 -36.16 -3.68
N LEU A 508 -12.37 -34.83 -3.80
CA LEU A 508 -11.28 -33.95 -3.41
C LEU A 508 -11.20 -33.96 -1.89
N ARG A 509 -10.00 -34.13 -1.35
CA ARG A 509 -9.70 -34.23 0.07
C ARG A 509 -8.58 -33.26 0.41
N ILE A 510 -8.81 -32.48 1.45
CA ILE A 510 -7.87 -31.52 1.97
C ILE A 510 -7.51 -31.97 3.38
N TYR A 511 -6.21 -32.07 3.66
CA TYR A 511 -5.67 -32.53 4.92
C TYR A 511 -4.97 -31.37 5.64
N LYS A 512 -5.15 -31.28 6.95
CA LYS A 512 -4.50 -30.26 7.79
C LYS A 512 -3.64 -30.92 8.87
N TRP A 513 -2.43 -30.40 9.05
CA TRP A 513 -1.54 -30.72 10.16
C TRP A 513 -1.65 -29.63 11.23
N ASN A 514 -1.85 -30.03 12.49
CA ASN A 514 -1.88 -29.09 13.60
C ASN A 514 -0.50 -28.46 13.87
N ASP A 515 0.57 -29.22 13.62
CA ASP A 515 1.98 -28.84 13.71
C ASP A 515 2.86 -29.86 12.93
N PHE A 516 4.18 -29.67 12.94
CA PHE A 516 5.14 -30.56 12.25
C PHE A 516 5.39 -31.92 12.95
N ASN A 517 4.73 -32.21 14.06
CA ASN A 517 4.83 -33.48 14.81
C ASN A 517 3.55 -34.31 14.74
N SER A 518 2.42 -33.66 14.48
CA SER A 518 1.09 -34.27 14.42
C SER A 518 0.87 -35.07 13.13
N ASN A 519 -0.03 -36.05 13.21
CA ASN A 519 -0.60 -36.69 12.02
C ASN A 519 -1.56 -35.72 11.31
N PRO A 520 -1.65 -35.74 9.97
CA PRO A 520 -2.69 -35.03 9.24
C PRO A 520 -4.07 -35.56 9.60
N SER A 521 -5.07 -34.68 9.56
CA SER A 521 -6.49 -35.05 9.62
C SER A 521 -7.21 -34.56 8.37
N LEU A 522 -8.25 -35.29 7.93
CA LEU A 522 -9.16 -34.81 6.89
C LEU A 522 -9.83 -33.54 7.40
N TRP A 523 -9.58 -32.43 6.73
CA TRP A 523 -10.07 -31.11 7.13
C TRP A 523 -11.30 -30.69 6.35
N ALA A 524 -11.30 -30.94 5.04
CA ALA A 524 -12.41 -30.60 4.16
C ALA A 524 -12.46 -31.59 2.98
N SER A 525 -13.66 -31.83 2.44
CA SER A 525 -13.83 -32.66 1.25
C SER A 525 -14.99 -32.18 0.38
N THR A 526 -14.90 -32.44 -0.92
CA THR A 526 -15.96 -32.12 -1.88
C THR A 526 -15.89 -33.04 -3.10
N GLN A 527 -17.05 -33.34 -3.70
CA GLN A 527 -17.14 -34.08 -4.97
C GLN A 527 -17.31 -33.14 -6.17
N SER A 528 -17.18 -31.82 -5.97
CA SER A 528 -17.36 -30.82 -7.03
C SER A 528 -16.43 -31.08 -8.21
N SER A 529 -16.99 -31.12 -9.42
CA SER A 529 -16.25 -31.09 -10.69
C SER A 529 -16.09 -29.66 -11.23
N ALA A 530 -16.39 -28.63 -10.42
CA ALA A 530 -16.48 -27.23 -10.86
C ALA A 530 -17.41 -27.04 -12.07
N ASN A 531 -18.56 -27.74 -12.08
CA ASN A 531 -19.55 -27.70 -13.16
C ASN A 531 -19.00 -28.14 -14.53
N PHE A 532 -18.03 -29.05 -14.53
CA PHE A 532 -17.67 -29.83 -15.71
C PHE A 532 -18.37 -31.19 -15.69
N TYR A 533 -18.60 -31.78 -16.86
CA TYR A 533 -19.01 -33.19 -16.97
C TYR A 533 -18.08 -34.09 -16.14
N ARG A 534 -16.77 -33.85 -16.24
CA ARG A 534 -15.71 -34.41 -15.41
C ARG A 534 -14.46 -33.54 -15.44
N ALA A 535 -13.75 -33.44 -14.32
CA ALA A 535 -12.54 -32.64 -14.19
C ALA A 535 -11.53 -33.26 -13.24
N VAL A 536 -10.24 -33.09 -13.55
CA VAL A 536 -9.13 -33.39 -12.66
C VAL A 536 -8.97 -32.23 -11.70
N VAL A 537 -9.30 -32.44 -10.43
CA VAL A 537 -9.30 -31.43 -9.38
C VAL A 537 -8.08 -31.62 -8.48
N GLY A 538 -7.51 -30.54 -7.94
CA GLY A 538 -6.47 -30.63 -6.92
C GLY A 538 -5.03 -30.59 -7.44
N LYS A 539 -4.75 -30.08 -8.65
CA LYS A 539 -3.37 -30.07 -9.18
C LYS A 539 -2.46 -29.04 -8.49
N SER A 540 -3.02 -27.93 -8.00
CA SER A 540 -2.29 -26.94 -7.19
C SER A 540 -3.16 -26.35 -6.09
N LEU A 541 -2.54 -25.76 -5.07
CA LEU A 541 -3.18 -25.28 -3.85
C LEU A 541 -2.61 -23.93 -3.39
N ALA A 542 -3.50 -22.98 -3.11
CA ALA A 542 -3.20 -21.83 -2.27
C ALA A 542 -4.28 -21.64 -1.20
N ILE A 543 -3.91 -21.02 -0.08
CA ILE A 543 -4.80 -20.77 1.05
C ILE A 543 -4.55 -19.36 1.54
N SER A 544 -5.63 -18.58 1.64
CA SER A 544 -5.60 -17.22 2.16
C SER A 544 -6.42 -17.13 3.44
N GLY A 545 -5.82 -16.60 4.50
CA GLY A 545 -6.45 -16.46 5.82
C GLY A 545 -6.02 -17.53 6.83
N GLU A 546 -6.49 -17.38 8.08
CA GLU A 546 -6.18 -18.30 9.18
C GLU A 546 -7.02 -19.57 9.12
N SER A 547 -6.55 -20.66 9.73
CA SER A 547 -7.21 -21.97 9.64
C SER A 547 -8.64 -22.03 10.21
N LYS A 548 -9.10 -20.98 10.91
CA LYS A 548 -10.47 -20.83 11.41
C LYS A 548 -11.39 -20.12 10.40
N ASP A 549 -10.88 -19.21 9.59
CA ASP A 549 -11.62 -18.47 8.56
C ASP A 549 -10.66 -18.19 7.38
N CYS A 550 -10.77 -19.02 6.34
CA CYS A 550 -9.89 -18.94 5.18
C CYS A 550 -10.60 -19.34 3.89
N THR A 551 -10.01 -18.91 2.77
CA THR A 551 -10.34 -19.39 1.44
C THR A 551 -9.29 -20.38 0.96
N ILE A 552 -9.72 -21.58 0.60
CA ILE A 552 -8.91 -22.58 -0.09
C ILE A 552 -9.20 -22.45 -1.58
N ILE A 553 -8.16 -22.27 -2.40
CA ILE A 553 -8.28 -22.26 -3.86
C ILE A 553 -7.48 -23.41 -4.47
N THR A 554 -8.09 -24.11 -5.42
CA THR A 554 -7.45 -25.20 -6.16
C THR A 554 -7.94 -25.25 -7.60
N THR A 555 -7.26 -26.01 -8.45
CA THR A 555 -7.61 -26.14 -9.86
C THR A 555 -8.60 -27.28 -10.13
N ALA A 556 -9.45 -27.09 -11.14
CA ALA A 556 -10.31 -28.11 -11.72
C ALA A 556 -10.18 -28.07 -13.25
N THR A 557 -9.40 -28.97 -13.83
CA THR A 557 -9.11 -29.03 -15.27
C THR A 557 -10.03 -30.04 -15.96
N THR A 558 -10.78 -29.62 -16.97
CA THR A 558 -11.66 -30.52 -17.73
C THR A 558 -10.87 -31.63 -18.42
N THR A 559 -11.45 -32.82 -18.55
CA THR A 559 -10.83 -33.90 -19.33
C THR A 559 -10.94 -33.69 -20.83
N GLY A 560 -11.84 -32.80 -21.29
CA GLY A 560 -12.02 -32.49 -22.71
C GLY A 560 -10.77 -31.90 -23.37
N ASP A 561 -10.76 -31.88 -24.71
CA ASP A 561 -9.57 -31.54 -25.51
C ASP A 561 -9.07 -30.10 -25.32
N SER A 562 -9.93 -29.20 -24.86
CA SER A 562 -9.55 -27.83 -24.53
C SER A 562 -8.60 -27.76 -23.34
N LYS A 563 -8.66 -28.73 -22.40
CA LYS A 563 -7.95 -28.70 -21.11
C LYS A 563 -8.12 -27.36 -20.38
N GLY A 564 -9.28 -26.74 -20.53
CA GLY A 564 -9.64 -25.54 -19.79
C GLY A 564 -9.74 -25.82 -18.29
N THR A 565 -9.30 -24.87 -17.47
CA THR A 565 -9.24 -25.01 -16.01
C THR A 565 -10.13 -23.96 -15.36
N ARG A 566 -10.92 -24.38 -14.39
CA ARG A 566 -11.64 -23.50 -13.46
C ARG A 566 -10.92 -23.46 -12.12
N MET A 567 -11.00 -22.33 -11.41
CA MET A 567 -10.55 -22.28 -10.03
C MET A 567 -11.71 -22.69 -9.12
N LEU A 568 -11.53 -23.73 -8.32
CA LEU A 568 -12.47 -24.15 -7.28
C LEU A 568 -12.06 -23.49 -5.96
N MET A 569 -12.98 -22.76 -5.35
CA MET A 569 -12.80 -22.07 -4.08
C MET A 569 -13.73 -22.67 -3.03
N LEU A 570 -13.16 -22.98 -1.86
CA LEU A 570 -13.86 -23.44 -0.68
C LEU A 570 -13.62 -22.43 0.44
N ASN A 571 -14.68 -21.79 0.91
CA ASN A 571 -14.59 -20.92 2.08
C ASN A 571 -14.82 -21.79 3.31
N VAL A 572 -13.81 -21.88 4.17
CA VAL A 572 -13.84 -22.69 5.38
C VAL A 572 -13.96 -21.77 6.59
N VAL A 573 -15.01 -21.97 7.37
CA VAL A 573 -15.29 -21.29 8.62
C VAL A 573 -15.48 -22.34 9.70
N ASP A 574 -14.72 -22.24 10.79
CA ASP A 574 -14.77 -23.17 11.93
C ASP A 574 -14.68 -24.65 11.50
N ASN A 575 -13.73 -24.95 10.62
CA ASN A 575 -13.49 -26.27 10.02
C ASN A 575 -14.64 -26.83 9.17
N THR A 576 -15.63 -26.01 8.82
CA THR A 576 -16.75 -26.37 7.95
C THR A 576 -16.64 -25.63 6.62
N ILE A 577 -16.87 -26.31 5.50
CA ILE A 577 -17.04 -25.63 4.21
C ILE A 577 -18.35 -24.86 4.29
N ALA A 578 -18.27 -23.55 4.51
CA ALA A 578 -19.45 -22.69 4.60
C ALA A 578 -20.02 -22.38 3.21
N SER A 579 -19.16 -22.41 2.18
CA SER A 579 -19.58 -22.26 0.79
C SER A 579 -18.54 -22.76 -0.21
N THR A 580 -19.01 -23.05 -1.43
CA THR A 580 -18.19 -23.47 -2.56
C THR A 580 -18.51 -22.60 -3.78
N VAL A 581 -17.48 -22.05 -4.44
CA VAL A 581 -17.59 -21.31 -5.70
C VAL A 581 -16.57 -21.84 -6.68
N PHE A 582 -16.84 -21.70 -7.98
CA PHE A 582 -15.82 -21.89 -9.00
C PHE A 582 -15.88 -20.79 -10.04
N THR A 583 -14.73 -20.35 -10.53
CA THR A 583 -14.64 -19.24 -11.49
C THR A 583 -14.29 -19.74 -12.88
N GLU A 584 -14.44 -18.87 -13.87
CA GLU A 584 -14.36 -19.07 -15.32
C GLU A 584 -15.68 -19.54 -15.97
N LYS A 585 -16.32 -18.59 -16.64
CA LYS A 585 -17.42 -18.80 -17.58
C LYS A 585 -16.89 -19.29 -18.92
N ASN A 586 -15.87 -18.60 -19.44
CA ASN A 586 -15.28 -18.88 -20.74
C ASN A 586 -14.23 -20.00 -20.60
N ILE A 587 -14.49 -21.14 -21.25
CA ILE A 587 -13.64 -22.33 -21.16
C ILE A 587 -13.11 -22.65 -22.55
N GLY A 588 -11.79 -22.62 -22.72
CA GLY A 588 -11.15 -22.91 -23.99
C GLY A 588 -9.66 -23.23 -23.83
N ALA A 589 -9.06 -23.69 -24.92
CA ALA A 589 -7.63 -23.96 -25.01
C ALA A 589 -6.78 -22.70 -24.77
N ASP A 590 -7.27 -21.54 -25.22
CA ASP A 590 -6.57 -20.26 -25.10
C ASP A 590 -6.94 -19.46 -23.82
N GLY A 591 -7.79 -20.05 -22.97
CA GLY A 591 -8.22 -19.47 -21.71
C GLY A 591 -7.05 -19.25 -20.74
N ASN A 592 -7.15 -18.23 -19.89
CA ASN A 592 -6.02 -17.78 -19.05
C ASN A 592 -5.46 -18.86 -18.11
N PHE A 593 -6.29 -19.81 -17.70
CA PHE A 593 -5.90 -20.87 -16.76
C PHE A 593 -5.76 -22.25 -17.41
N SER A 594 -5.92 -22.37 -18.73
CA SER A 594 -5.87 -23.66 -19.39
C SER A 594 -4.51 -24.33 -19.21
N GLU A 595 -4.49 -25.66 -19.14
CA GLU A 595 -3.24 -26.42 -19.07
C GLU A 595 -2.36 -26.19 -20.31
N LYS A 596 -2.98 -25.92 -21.47
CA LYS A 596 -2.25 -25.62 -22.71
C LYS A 596 -1.52 -24.28 -22.67
N LYS A 597 -2.04 -23.31 -21.90
CA LYS A 597 -1.45 -21.98 -21.76
C LYS A 597 -0.49 -21.87 -20.58
N GLN A 598 -0.79 -22.56 -19.48
CA GLN A 598 0.02 -22.50 -18.26
C GLN A 598 1.08 -23.61 -18.18
N GLY A 599 0.86 -24.74 -18.85
CA GLY A 599 1.64 -25.96 -18.66
C GLY A 599 1.01 -26.88 -17.60
N ALA A 600 1.57 -28.09 -17.49
CA ALA A 600 1.03 -29.13 -16.61
C ALA A 600 1.39 -28.92 -15.13
N ASN A 601 2.51 -28.23 -14.86
CA ASN A 601 3.02 -27.98 -13.51
C ASN A 601 2.77 -26.53 -13.05
N LEU A 602 1.55 -26.04 -13.22
CA LEU A 602 1.14 -24.73 -12.68
C LEU A 602 1.15 -24.72 -11.15
N GLN A 603 1.44 -23.56 -10.57
CA GLN A 603 1.45 -23.33 -9.13
C GLN A 603 0.59 -22.12 -8.76
N LEU A 604 -0.17 -22.25 -7.67
CA LEU A 604 -0.95 -21.16 -7.08
C LEU A 604 -0.23 -20.63 -5.85
N THR A 605 -0.23 -19.31 -5.68
CA THR A 605 0.25 -18.63 -4.47
C THR A 605 -0.68 -17.45 -4.17
N VAL A 606 -0.82 -17.05 -2.90
CA VAL A 606 -1.57 -15.84 -2.53
C VAL A 606 -0.78 -14.61 -2.99
N SER A 607 -1.44 -13.56 -3.47
CA SER A 607 -0.76 -12.31 -3.79
C SER A 607 -0.34 -11.58 -2.50
N PRO A 608 0.82 -10.92 -2.45
CA PRO A 608 1.19 -10.07 -1.32
C PRO A 608 0.44 -8.73 -1.28
N LEU A 609 -0.43 -8.47 -2.27
CA LEU A 609 -1.15 -7.20 -2.44
C LEU A 609 -2.56 -7.21 -1.82
N ALA A 610 -3.25 -8.35 -1.80
CA ALA A 610 -4.55 -8.51 -1.13
C ALA A 610 -4.86 -9.99 -0.85
N ASP A 611 -5.66 -10.24 0.19
CA ASP A 611 -6.02 -11.60 0.63
C ASP A 611 -7.01 -12.30 -0.32
N ASP A 612 -7.70 -11.56 -1.19
CA ASP A 612 -8.60 -12.09 -2.22
C ASP A 612 -7.94 -12.20 -3.61
N LYS A 613 -6.63 -11.92 -3.69
CA LYS A 613 -5.85 -12.01 -4.92
C LYS A 613 -4.89 -13.19 -4.89
N PHE A 614 -4.71 -13.80 -6.05
CA PHE A 614 -3.85 -14.97 -6.22
C PHE A 614 -2.96 -14.77 -7.43
N VAL A 615 -1.82 -15.47 -7.43
CA VAL A 615 -0.90 -15.51 -8.55
C VAL A 615 -0.80 -16.95 -9.04
N ILE A 616 -0.88 -17.10 -10.35
CA ILE A 616 -0.59 -18.35 -11.05
C ILE A 616 0.74 -18.20 -11.79
N ASP A 617 1.65 -19.15 -11.58
CA ASP A 617 2.87 -19.31 -12.36
C ASP A 617 2.93 -20.71 -12.98
N GLY A 618 3.47 -20.82 -14.19
CA GLY A 618 3.47 -22.05 -14.97
C GLY A 618 4.63 -22.14 -15.93
N GLU A 619 4.85 -23.32 -16.49
CA GLU A 619 6.01 -23.61 -17.34
C GLU A 619 5.96 -22.88 -18.69
N LEU A 620 4.76 -22.51 -19.15
CA LEU A 620 4.53 -21.93 -20.47
C LEU A 620 4.13 -20.46 -20.44
N ARG A 621 4.04 -19.86 -19.24
CA ARG A 621 3.61 -18.47 -19.09
C ARG A 621 4.23 -17.80 -17.88
N LEU A 622 4.49 -16.50 -18.00
CA LEU A 622 4.95 -15.70 -16.89
C LEU A 622 3.90 -15.61 -15.78
N PRO A 623 4.32 -15.36 -14.52
CA PRO A 623 3.41 -15.19 -13.41
C PRO A 623 2.34 -14.13 -13.71
N GLN A 624 1.09 -14.45 -13.39
CA GLN A 624 -0.02 -13.52 -13.57
C GLN A 624 -0.88 -13.47 -12.31
N GLU A 625 -1.15 -12.27 -11.82
CA GLU A 625 -2.10 -12.03 -10.73
C GLU A 625 -3.55 -12.04 -11.26
N PHE A 626 -4.47 -12.55 -10.45
CA PHE A 626 -5.90 -12.50 -10.71
C PHE A 626 -6.72 -12.40 -9.42
N THR A 627 -7.94 -11.89 -9.56
CA THR A 627 -8.97 -11.86 -8.51
C THR A 627 -10.09 -12.81 -8.92
N PRO A 628 -10.31 -13.92 -8.20
CA PRO A 628 -11.40 -14.84 -8.51
C PRO A 628 -12.76 -14.15 -8.43
N ALA A 629 -13.66 -14.50 -9.35
CA ALA A 629 -15.05 -14.05 -9.29
C ALA A 629 -15.76 -14.54 -8.01
N LYS A 630 -16.59 -13.66 -7.42
CA LYS A 630 -17.30 -13.94 -6.15
C LYS A 630 -18.45 -14.95 -6.30
N THR A 631 -18.87 -15.25 -7.52
CA THR A 631 -20.00 -16.13 -7.85
C THR A 631 -19.62 -17.08 -8.98
N SER A 632 -20.27 -18.24 -9.01
CA SER A 632 -19.92 -19.30 -9.95
C SER A 632 -20.25 -18.94 -11.41
N ASN A 633 -19.48 -19.48 -12.36
CA ASN A 633 -19.62 -19.22 -13.80
C ASN A 633 -19.45 -17.74 -14.19
N ASN A 634 -18.61 -17.00 -13.48
CA ASN A 634 -18.08 -15.70 -13.89
C ASN A 634 -16.57 -15.79 -14.05
N ASP A 635 -16.02 -15.07 -15.04
CA ASP A 635 -14.59 -15.05 -15.27
C ASP A 635 -13.87 -14.27 -14.15
N SER A 636 -12.70 -14.76 -13.75
CA SER A 636 -11.83 -14.04 -12.83
C SER A 636 -11.32 -12.76 -13.48
N GLU A 637 -11.12 -11.73 -12.68
CA GLU A 637 -10.47 -10.50 -13.14
C GLU A 637 -8.96 -10.74 -13.22
N MET A 638 -8.40 -10.65 -14.42
CA MET A 638 -6.96 -10.81 -14.64
C MET A 638 -6.27 -9.46 -14.53
N SER A 639 -5.23 -9.38 -13.70
CA SER A 639 -4.28 -8.27 -13.76
C SER A 639 -3.46 -8.37 -15.06
N PRO A 640 -2.90 -7.26 -15.57
CA PRO A 640 -1.93 -7.34 -16.66
C PRO A 640 -0.76 -8.26 -16.27
N GLU A 641 -0.21 -8.96 -17.27
CA GLU A 641 0.86 -9.92 -17.07
C GLU A 641 2.11 -9.27 -16.47
N PHE A 642 2.92 -10.08 -15.78
CA PHE A 642 4.19 -9.62 -15.23
C PHE A 642 5.05 -8.96 -16.31
N SER A 643 5.47 -7.71 -16.05
CA SER A 643 6.31 -6.97 -16.99
C SER A 643 7.77 -7.32 -16.75
N GLU A 644 8.33 -8.20 -17.58
CA GLU A 644 9.75 -8.51 -17.52
C GLU A 644 10.61 -7.32 -17.92
N ASN A 645 11.67 -7.06 -17.14
CA ASN A 645 12.77 -6.24 -17.60
C ASN A 645 13.68 -7.11 -18.50
N SER A 646 13.93 -6.71 -19.75
CA SER A 646 14.72 -7.51 -20.69
C SER A 646 16.13 -7.86 -20.21
N SER A 647 16.75 -7.01 -19.38
CA SER A 647 18.06 -7.26 -18.77
C SER A 647 18.01 -8.08 -17.47
N TYR A 648 16.80 -8.29 -16.94
CA TYR A 648 16.52 -8.96 -15.68
C TYR A 648 15.48 -10.09 -15.77
N ALA A 649 15.16 -10.55 -16.99
CA ALA A 649 14.10 -11.51 -17.28
C ALA A 649 14.19 -12.79 -16.41
N ILE A 650 13.02 -13.33 -16.07
CA ILE A 650 12.87 -14.64 -15.44
C ILE A 650 12.79 -15.76 -16.49
N GLY A 651 12.25 -15.48 -17.67
CA GLY A 651 12.21 -16.39 -18.82
C GLY A 651 11.14 -17.48 -18.73
N GLU A 652 10.73 -18.01 -19.89
CA GLU A 652 9.80 -19.14 -20.00
C GLU A 652 10.37 -20.40 -19.32
N GLY A 653 9.50 -21.18 -18.66
CA GLY A 653 9.88 -22.35 -17.86
C GLY A 653 10.25 -22.05 -16.39
N ALA A 654 10.28 -20.78 -15.97
CA ALA A 654 10.50 -20.41 -14.59
C ALA A 654 9.24 -20.62 -13.73
N THR A 655 9.32 -21.49 -12.72
CA THR A 655 8.24 -21.78 -11.77
C THR A 655 8.72 -21.72 -10.33
N GLY A 656 7.79 -21.66 -9.37
CA GLY A 656 8.06 -21.72 -7.93
C GLY A 656 8.47 -20.37 -7.35
N ILE A 657 7.75 -19.32 -7.73
CA ILE A 657 7.93 -17.98 -7.17
C ILE A 657 7.56 -17.93 -5.68
N SER A 658 8.00 -16.89 -4.98
CA SER A 658 7.61 -16.62 -3.59
C SER A 658 7.56 -15.12 -3.31
N PHE A 659 6.70 -14.74 -2.37
CA PHE A 659 6.51 -13.35 -1.96
C PHE A 659 6.87 -13.15 -0.48
N PHE A 660 7.29 -11.93 -0.14
CA PHE A 660 7.61 -11.52 1.23
C PHE A 660 7.57 -9.98 1.35
N LYS A 661 7.62 -9.47 2.58
CA LYS A 661 7.71 -8.03 2.85
C LYS A 661 9.15 -7.64 3.23
N TYR A 662 9.61 -6.48 2.78
CA TYR A 662 10.88 -5.86 3.20
C TYR A 662 10.77 -4.34 3.11
N ALA A 663 11.13 -3.62 4.17
CA ALA A 663 11.08 -2.16 4.26
C ALA A 663 9.71 -1.57 3.84
N GLY A 664 8.62 -2.22 4.27
CA GLY A 664 7.24 -1.84 3.93
C GLY A 664 6.83 -2.08 2.46
N ARG A 665 7.67 -2.77 1.67
CA ARG A 665 7.42 -3.10 0.26
C ARG A 665 7.05 -4.58 0.08
N SER A 666 6.29 -4.90 -0.96
CA SER A 666 5.98 -6.27 -1.37
C SER A 666 7.03 -6.73 -2.39
N LEU A 667 7.80 -7.76 -2.05
CA LEU A 667 8.82 -8.29 -2.95
C LEU A 667 8.45 -9.68 -3.48
N MET A 668 8.80 -9.92 -4.74
CA MET A 668 8.77 -11.23 -5.38
C MET A 668 10.20 -11.73 -5.59
N VAL A 669 10.48 -12.93 -5.13
CA VAL A 669 11.67 -13.69 -5.55
C VAL A 669 11.22 -14.78 -6.53
N ALA A 670 11.92 -14.90 -7.65
CA ALA A 670 11.61 -15.85 -8.70
C ALA A 670 12.89 -16.58 -9.14
N PRO A 671 12.84 -17.91 -9.34
CA PRO A 671 13.83 -18.58 -10.17
C PRO A 671 13.84 -17.97 -11.58
N TYR A 672 14.97 -18.03 -12.27
CA TYR A 672 15.01 -17.69 -13.68
C TYR A 672 15.69 -18.77 -14.52
N VAL A 673 15.22 -18.88 -15.76
CA VAL A 673 15.66 -19.83 -16.76
C VAL A 673 16.38 -19.08 -17.88
N ASN A 674 17.49 -19.65 -18.36
CA ASN A 674 18.22 -19.17 -19.53
C ASN A 674 18.51 -20.37 -20.44
N GLY A 675 17.73 -20.49 -21.53
CA GLY A 675 17.72 -21.68 -22.37
C GLY A 675 17.27 -22.91 -21.58
N THR A 676 18.09 -23.96 -21.54
CA THR A 676 17.81 -25.20 -20.78
C THR A 676 18.45 -25.22 -19.39
N SER A 677 19.02 -24.11 -18.94
CA SER A 677 19.74 -24.02 -17.65
C SER A 677 19.00 -23.12 -16.67
N VAL A 678 19.10 -23.48 -15.38
CA VAL A 678 18.63 -22.62 -14.31
C VAL A 678 19.69 -21.57 -14.00
N GLY A 679 19.32 -20.30 -14.13
CA GLY A 679 20.23 -19.15 -14.03
C GLY A 679 20.35 -18.53 -12.63
N GLY A 680 19.48 -18.92 -11.69
CA GLY A 680 19.52 -18.45 -10.32
C GLY A 680 18.23 -17.76 -9.89
N LEU A 681 18.33 -16.71 -9.07
CA LEU A 681 17.19 -15.95 -8.58
C LEU A 681 17.18 -14.52 -9.11
N ARG A 682 15.98 -14.00 -9.40
CA ARG A 682 15.69 -12.58 -9.60
C ARG A 682 14.82 -12.06 -8.46
N LEU A 683 15.00 -10.79 -8.12
CA LEU A 683 14.25 -10.09 -7.08
C LEU A 683 13.55 -8.89 -7.71
N TYR A 684 12.27 -8.71 -7.38
CA TYR A 684 11.44 -7.64 -7.90
C TYR A 684 10.66 -6.98 -6.77
N ASP A 685 10.55 -5.66 -6.81
CA ASP A 685 9.51 -4.93 -6.08
C ASP A 685 8.22 -4.99 -6.88
N VAL A 686 7.17 -5.54 -6.27
CA VAL A 686 5.85 -5.71 -6.87
C VAL A 686 4.80 -4.92 -6.09
N THR A 687 5.21 -3.98 -5.23
CA THR A 687 4.31 -3.15 -4.40
C THR A 687 3.20 -2.51 -5.23
N ASP A 688 3.54 -2.00 -6.42
CA ASP A 688 2.61 -1.28 -7.31
C ASP A 688 1.92 -2.21 -8.33
N GLY A 689 2.00 -3.54 -8.14
CA GLY A 689 1.42 -4.54 -9.03
C GLY A 689 2.45 -5.28 -9.89
N MET A 690 2.09 -6.50 -10.32
CA MET A 690 2.98 -7.38 -11.11
C MET A 690 3.37 -6.77 -12.47
N SER A 691 2.51 -5.96 -13.08
CA SER A 691 2.78 -5.29 -14.35
C SER A 691 3.65 -4.03 -14.22
N ALA A 692 3.83 -3.53 -13.00
CA ALA A 692 4.70 -2.40 -12.67
C ALA A 692 5.95 -2.86 -11.89
N ALA A 693 6.29 -4.15 -11.98
CA ALA A 693 7.36 -4.73 -11.21
C ALA A 693 8.72 -4.09 -11.54
N VAL A 694 9.46 -3.68 -10.50
CA VAL A 694 10.77 -3.04 -10.63
C VAL A 694 11.86 -4.01 -10.19
N PRO A 695 12.87 -4.32 -11.03
CA PRO A 695 13.94 -5.22 -10.63
C PRO A 695 14.80 -4.61 -9.52
N VAL A 696 15.13 -5.42 -8.52
CA VAL A 696 16.14 -5.12 -7.50
C VAL A 696 17.40 -5.89 -7.86
N ALA A 697 18.52 -5.20 -8.07
CA ALA A 697 19.71 -5.85 -8.58
C ALA A 697 20.38 -6.75 -7.53
N THR A 698 20.85 -7.91 -7.96
CA THR A 698 21.49 -8.90 -7.08
C THR A 698 22.68 -9.57 -7.77
N ASN A 699 23.57 -10.17 -6.98
CA ASN A 699 24.61 -11.11 -7.45
C ASN A 699 24.18 -12.57 -7.22
N SER A 700 22.87 -12.87 -7.31
CA SER A 700 22.32 -14.23 -7.12
C SER A 700 22.34 -15.10 -8.38
N ASN A 701 22.92 -14.60 -9.48
CA ASN A 701 23.05 -15.35 -10.74
C ASN A 701 24.06 -16.50 -10.59
N PHE A 702 23.70 -17.69 -11.07
CA PHE A 702 24.54 -18.89 -11.18
C PHE A 702 23.99 -19.85 -12.24
N SER A 703 24.84 -20.64 -12.90
CA SER A 703 24.34 -21.63 -13.85
C SER A 703 24.27 -23.02 -13.24
N TYR A 704 23.11 -23.67 -13.35
CA TYR A 704 22.93 -25.09 -13.12
C TYR A 704 22.57 -25.76 -14.46
N PRO A 705 23.54 -26.43 -15.12
CA PRO A 705 23.31 -27.05 -16.41
C PRO A 705 22.52 -28.36 -16.24
N ALA A 706 21.46 -28.53 -17.03
CA ALA A 706 20.71 -29.77 -17.11
C ALA A 706 20.21 -30.03 -18.55
N SER A 707 20.05 -31.30 -18.91
CA SER A 707 19.46 -31.69 -20.20
C SER A 707 17.94 -31.46 -20.24
N ALA A 708 17.30 -31.41 -19.07
CA ALA A 708 15.93 -30.98 -18.85
C ALA A 708 15.88 -30.16 -17.55
N LEU A 709 15.03 -29.13 -17.49
CA LEU A 709 14.95 -28.26 -16.32
C LEU A 709 14.58 -29.07 -15.06
N PRO A 710 15.36 -28.99 -13.97
CA PRO A 710 15.01 -29.64 -12.72
C PRO A 710 13.85 -28.91 -12.03
N PHE A 711 13.27 -29.53 -11.00
CA PHE A 711 12.36 -28.83 -10.08
C PHE A 711 13.01 -27.55 -9.54
N MET A 712 12.26 -26.44 -9.56
CA MET A 712 12.68 -25.15 -9.05
C MET A 712 11.66 -24.60 -8.06
N ALA A 713 12.17 -23.99 -6.99
CA ALA A 713 11.37 -23.16 -6.10
C ALA A 713 12.25 -22.12 -5.41
N SER A 714 11.65 -21.02 -5.03
CA SER A 714 12.28 -19.94 -4.30
C SER A 714 11.68 -19.78 -2.90
N GLY A 715 12.29 -18.90 -2.11
CA GLY A 715 11.77 -18.50 -0.82
C GLY A 715 12.65 -17.42 -0.21
N ALA A 716 12.17 -16.76 0.83
CA ALA A 716 12.90 -15.68 1.48
C ALA A 716 12.69 -15.68 3.00
N LYS A 717 13.65 -15.10 3.70
CA LYS A 717 13.57 -14.77 5.12
C LYS A 717 14.19 -13.39 5.35
N VAL A 718 13.52 -12.57 6.15
CA VAL A 718 13.98 -11.24 6.57
C VAL A 718 14.22 -11.26 8.08
N ASP A 719 15.40 -10.81 8.51
CA ASP A 719 15.81 -10.71 9.92
C ASP A 719 16.41 -9.31 10.16
N GLY A 720 15.62 -8.34 10.60
CA GLY A 720 16.07 -6.95 10.70
C GLY A 720 16.46 -6.40 9.33
N GLU A 721 17.66 -5.82 9.19
CA GLU A 721 18.14 -5.33 7.89
C GLU A 721 18.58 -6.47 6.93
N ASP A 722 18.81 -7.69 7.45
CA ASP A 722 19.34 -8.80 6.68
C ASP A 722 18.27 -9.52 5.85
N LEU A 723 18.60 -9.79 4.59
CA LEU A 723 17.81 -10.59 3.66
C LEU A 723 18.50 -11.91 3.34
N THR A 724 17.74 -13.00 3.41
CA THR A 724 18.17 -14.31 2.94
C THR A 724 17.21 -14.84 1.90
N LEU A 725 17.74 -15.20 0.72
CA LEU A 725 17.00 -15.86 -0.35
C LEU A 725 17.39 -17.34 -0.43
N TYR A 726 16.42 -18.17 -0.76
CA TYR A 726 16.55 -19.61 -0.89
C TYR A 726 16.15 -20.03 -2.30
N MET A 727 16.91 -20.99 -2.84
CA MET A 727 16.61 -21.60 -4.11
C MET A 727 16.75 -23.11 -4.01
N PHE A 728 15.68 -23.82 -4.35
CA PHE A 728 15.67 -25.26 -4.54
C PHE A 728 15.87 -25.54 -6.03
N THR A 729 16.84 -26.37 -6.38
CA THR A 729 17.09 -26.89 -7.74
C THR A 729 17.30 -28.39 -7.65
N GLY A 730 16.27 -29.17 -8.00
CA GLY A 730 16.25 -30.60 -7.70
C GLY A 730 16.44 -30.84 -6.20
N ASN A 731 17.36 -31.73 -5.82
CA ASN A 731 17.66 -32.04 -4.41
C ASN A 731 18.65 -31.07 -3.74
N LYS A 732 19.01 -29.96 -4.39
CA LYS A 732 19.98 -28.98 -3.90
C LYS A 732 19.28 -27.73 -3.40
N LEU A 733 19.70 -27.24 -2.23
CA LEU A 733 19.36 -25.93 -1.70
C LEU A 733 20.56 -24.99 -1.82
N THR A 734 20.35 -23.84 -2.45
CA THR A 734 21.29 -22.74 -2.48
C THR A 734 20.73 -21.58 -1.67
N LYS A 735 21.56 -21.05 -0.75
CA LYS A 735 21.22 -19.94 0.14
C LYS A 735 22.07 -18.72 -0.21
N PHE A 736 21.41 -17.58 -0.34
CA PHE A 736 21.99 -16.26 -0.58
C PHE A 736 21.70 -15.39 0.64
N THR A 737 22.71 -14.83 1.31
CA THR A 737 22.48 -13.99 2.51
C THR A 737 23.27 -12.69 2.47
N THR A 738 22.64 -11.58 2.87
CA THR A 738 23.31 -10.28 3.08
C THR A 738 24.07 -10.23 4.40
N LYS A 739 23.79 -11.16 5.31
CA LYS A 739 24.37 -11.19 6.65
C LYS A 739 25.89 -11.31 6.58
N LYS A 740 26.59 -10.38 7.24
CA LYS A 740 28.06 -10.25 7.20
C LYS A 740 28.63 -10.01 5.80
N VAL A 741 27.82 -9.49 4.88
CA VAL A 741 28.24 -9.05 3.55
C VAL A 741 28.12 -7.54 3.49
N SER A 742 29.22 -6.86 3.19
CA SER A 742 29.22 -5.41 3.01
C SER A 742 28.28 -5.03 1.86
N GLN A 743 27.21 -4.32 2.21
CA GLN A 743 26.24 -3.82 1.24
C GLN A 743 26.78 -2.53 0.59
N PRO A 744 26.37 -2.22 -0.65
CA PRO A 744 26.68 -0.95 -1.28
C PRO A 744 26.22 0.23 -0.41
N VAL A 745 27.14 1.12 -0.13
CA VAL A 745 26.90 2.31 0.69
C VAL A 745 26.62 3.49 -0.24
N VAL A 746 25.51 4.19 0.01
CA VAL A 746 25.14 5.40 -0.74
C VAL A 746 25.38 6.61 0.15
N LYS A 747 26.19 7.56 -0.33
CA LYS A 747 26.48 8.82 0.38
C LYS A 747 25.46 9.89 -0.06
N GLY A 748 25.16 10.83 0.83
CA GLY A 748 24.59 12.11 0.45
C GLY A 748 25.53 12.80 -0.56
N ILE A 749 25.03 13.09 -1.75
CA ILE A 749 25.87 13.51 -2.88
C ILE A 749 26.20 15.00 -2.79
N THR A 750 27.45 15.38 -3.01
CA THR A 750 27.86 16.78 -3.06
C THR A 750 29.07 16.98 -3.97
N ALA A 751 29.20 18.19 -4.51
CA ALA A 751 30.36 18.65 -5.27
C ALA A 751 31.21 19.57 -4.40
N TYR A 752 32.53 19.57 -4.59
CA TYR A 752 33.45 20.51 -3.95
C TYR A 752 34.61 20.86 -4.90
N ASP A 753 35.50 21.78 -4.52
CA ASP A 753 36.60 22.28 -5.36
C ASP A 753 36.13 22.81 -6.73
N LEU A 754 35.03 23.56 -6.74
CA LEU A 754 34.50 24.20 -7.95
C LEU A 754 35.47 25.27 -8.44
N LYS A 755 35.93 25.14 -9.69
CA LYS A 755 36.86 26.09 -10.33
C LYS A 755 36.41 26.41 -11.75
N TYR A 756 36.60 27.66 -12.14
CA TYR A 756 36.40 28.17 -13.48
C TYR A 756 37.72 28.69 -14.05
N SER A 757 38.04 28.32 -15.30
CA SER A 757 39.18 28.90 -16.02
C SER A 757 38.86 29.17 -17.50
N PRO A 758 39.11 30.40 -18.00
CA PRO A 758 39.04 30.71 -19.42
C PRO A 758 40.21 30.04 -20.18
N ASP A 759 39.97 29.46 -21.36
CA ASP A 759 41.06 28.84 -22.15
C ASP A 759 41.71 29.78 -23.19
N GLY A 760 41.15 30.98 -23.37
CA GLY A 760 41.61 31.98 -24.33
C GLY A 760 41.36 31.63 -25.80
N LYS A 761 40.68 30.51 -26.10
CA LYS A 761 40.42 29.95 -27.44
C LYS A 761 38.93 29.73 -27.72
N GLY A 762 38.06 30.51 -27.08
CA GLY A 762 36.60 30.43 -27.29
C GLY A 762 35.87 29.48 -26.34
N ASN A 763 36.54 28.81 -25.40
CA ASN A 763 35.88 27.99 -24.38
C ASN A 763 36.26 28.40 -22.96
N CYS A 764 35.46 27.90 -22.03
CA CYS A 764 35.73 27.92 -20.60
C CYS A 764 35.72 26.50 -20.04
N THR A 765 36.57 26.26 -19.06
CA THR A 765 36.69 24.98 -18.37
C THR A 765 36.13 25.11 -16.97
N PHE A 766 35.18 24.24 -16.63
CA PHE A 766 34.62 24.07 -15.30
C PHE A 766 35.14 22.79 -14.69
N ASN A 767 35.73 22.88 -13.50
CA ASN A 767 36.17 21.74 -12.72
C ASN A 767 35.37 21.65 -11.43
N PHE A 768 35.03 20.43 -11.02
CA PHE A 768 34.50 20.13 -9.69
C PHE A 768 34.84 18.69 -9.30
N THR A 769 34.85 18.40 -8.01
CA THR A 769 35.06 17.06 -7.48
C THR A 769 33.77 16.54 -6.85
N ALA A 770 33.26 15.41 -7.33
CA ALA A 770 32.11 14.74 -6.71
C ALA A 770 32.57 13.77 -5.60
N ASN A 771 31.88 13.76 -4.46
CA ASN A 771 32.23 12.92 -3.30
C ASN A 771 31.88 11.42 -3.47
N THR A 772 31.03 11.11 -4.44
CA THR A 772 30.63 9.77 -4.87
C THR A 772 30.15 9.83 -6.32
N GLN A 773 29.89 8.67 -6.92
CA GLN A 773 29.47 8.54 -8.31
C GLN A 773 28.08 9.17 -8.54
N PRO A 774 27.95 10.25 -9.33
CA PRO A 774 26.65 10.83 -9.66
C PRO A 774 25.91 9.96 -10.69
N LEU A 775 24.58 9.97 -10.62
CA LEU A 775 23.71 9.49 -11.70
C LEU A 775 23.57 10.55 -12.80
N GLU A 776 23.41 11.81 -12.39
CA GLU A 776 23.32 12.97 -13.27
C GLU A 776 24.15 14.12 -12.66
N ALA A 777 24.73 14.95 -13.52
CA ALA A 777 25.38 16.19 -13.12
C ALA A 777 25.17 17.28 -14.17
N SER A 778 25.07 18.53 -13.75
CA SER A 778 24.99 19.68 -14.66
C SER A 778 25.67 20.92 -14.08
N ILE A 779 26.22 21.75 -14.97
CA ILE A 779 26.62 23.12 -14.68
C ILE A 779 25.38 23.99 -14.88
N VAL A 780 24.93 24.68 -13.85
CA VAL A 780 23.73 25.52 -13.88
C VAL A 780 24.14 26.99 -13.77
N PHE A 781 23.65 27.82 -14.67
CA PHE A 781 23.95 29.24 -14.74
C PHE A 781 22.83 30.07 -14.11
N TYR A 782 23.19 31.15 -13.40
CA TYR A 782 22.26 32.01 -12.67
C TYR A 782 22.53 33.49 -12.95
N ASP A 783 21.45 34.25 -12.92
CA ASP A 783 21.50 35.70 -12.86
C ASP A 783 21.89 36.14 -11.43
N PRO A 784 23.02 36.84 -11.24
CA PRO A 784 23.49 37.25 -9.93
C PRO A 784 22.56 38.25 -9.22
N GLN A 785 21.71 38.99 -9.96
CA GLN A 785 20.86 40.03 -9.38
C GLN A 785 19.61 39.46 -8.70
N ASN A 786 19.02 38.42 -9.27
CA ASN A 786 17.76 37.84 -8.80
C ASN A 786 17.87 36.35 -8.42
N GLY A 787 19.02 35.72 -8.65
CA GLY A 787 19.27 34.32 -8.31
C GLY A 787 18.49 33.31 -9.17
N LYS A 788 17.91 33.74 -10.30
CA LYS A 788 17.13 32.87 -11.19
C LYS A 788 18.05 32.04 -12.07
N ALA A 789 17.75 30.74 -12.20
CA ALA A 789 18.43 29.88 -13.17
C ALA A 789 18.15 30.36 -14.60
N LEU A 790 19.21 30.54 -15.38
CA LEU A 790 19.18 31.02 -16.76
C LEU A 790 19.20 29.85 -17.75
N ASP A 791 20.15 28.93 -17.56
CA ASP A 791 20.34 27.74 -18.40
C ASP A 791 21.17 26.68 -17.64
N SER A 792 21.32 25.49 -18.21
CA SER A 792 22.18 24.44 -17.68
C SER A 792 22.80 23.57 -18.76
N VAL A 793 24.05 23.14 -18.55
CA VAL A 793 24.77 22.20 -19.42
C VAL A 793 24.98 20.89 -18.68
N ALA A 794 24.49 19.79 -19.25
CA ALA A 794 24.69 18.46 -18.70
C ALA A 794 26.18 18.05 -18.78
N VAL A 795 26.65 17.36 -17.75
CA VAL A 795 27.99 16.75 -17.73
C VAL A 795 27.89 15.37 -18.34
N ASN A 796 28.65 15.12 -19.41
CA ASN A 796 28.70 13.81 -20.04
C ASN A 796 29.48 12.83 -19.15
N ALA A 797 28.86 11.67 -18.86
CA ALA A 797 29.45 10.60 -18.06
C ALA A 797 30.10 11.10 -16.76
N PRO A 798 29.33 11.74 -15.85
CA PRO A 798 29.87 12.24 -14.60
C PRO A 798 30.47 11.09 -13.79
N LYS A 799 31.49 11.36 -12.98
CA LYS A 799 32.21 10.35 -12.20
C LYS A 799 32.49 10.79 -10.76
N GLU A 800 32.73 9.83 -9.87
CA GLU A 800 33.35 10.12 -8.57
C GLU A 800 34.72 10.78 -8.77
N GLY A 801 35.07 11.74 -7.92
CA GLY A 801 36.30 12.51 -8.05
C GLY A 801 36.19 13.66 -9.06
N LEU A 802 37.33 14.04 -9.66
CA LEU A 802 37.43 15.21 -10.53
C LEU A 802 36.64 15.05 -11.84
N ASN A 803 35.78 16.01 -12.11
CA ASN A 803 35.05 16.18 -13.36
C ASN A 803 35.49 17.49 -14.02
N THR A 804 35.68 17.45 -15.33
CA THR A 804 36.11 18.59 -16.15
C THR A 804 35.16 18.75 -17.32
N VAL A 805 34.55 19.93 -17.45
CA VAL A 805 33.56 20.26 -18.47
C VAL A 805 34.07 21.44 -19.27
N LYS A 806 34.07 21.33 -20.60
CA LYS A 806 34.39 22.45 -21.50
C LYS A 806 33.10 22.96 -22.12
N ILE A 807 32.85 24.26 -22.01
CA ILE A 807 31.65 24.91 -22.54
C ILE A 807 32.13 26.08 -23.41
N ALA A 808 31.53 26.24 -24.59
CA ALA A 808 31.84 27.36 -25.47
C ALA A 808 31.29 28.67 -24.87
N TYR A 809 32.00 29.78 -25.01
CA TYR A 809 31.54 31.05 -24.43
C TYR A 809 30.19 31.50 -24.98
N GLU A 810 29.97 31.30 -26.27
CA GLU A 810 28.74 31.67 -26.96
C GLU A 810 27.50 30.92 -26.46
N SER A 811 27.68 29.76 -25.80
CA SER A 811 26.59 28.98 -25.23
C SER A 811 26.32 29.31 -23.76
N ILE A 812 27.09 30.21 -23.14
CA ILE A 812 26.79 30.68 -21.78
C ILE A 812 25.72 31.78 -21.90
N PRO A 813 24.61 31.70 -21.14
CA PRO A 813 23.59 32.73 -21.15
C PRO A 813 24.17 34.07 -20.69
N LYS A 814 23.56 35.19 -21.12
CA LYS A 814 23.99 36.55 -20.71
C LYS A 814 23.02 37.10 -19.67
N ALA A 815 23.54 37.70 -18.60
CA ALA A 815 22.75 38.48 -17.64
C ALA A 815 23.44 39.79 -17.29
N GLY A 816 22.78 40.91 -17.57
CA GLY A 816 23.17 42.27 -17.18
C GLY A 816 24.65 42.64 -17.41
N ASP A 817 25.09 43.68 -16.70
CA ASP A 817 26.49 44.10 -16.70
C ASP A 817 27.35 43.31 -15.69
N GLU A 818 26.71 42.67 -14.70
CA GLU A 818 27.36 41.88 -13.64
C GLU A 818 27.78 40.48 -14.09
N GLY A 819 27.33 40.04 -15.27
CA GLY A 819 27.62 38.72 -15.81
C GLY A 819 26.76 37.61 -15.21
N VAL A 820 27.26 36.38 -15.25
CA VAL A 820 26.54 35.17 -14.84
C VAL A 820 27.33 34.44 -13.76
N THR A 821 26.64 34.00 -12.70
CA THR A 821 27.23 33.06 -11.72
C THR A 821 26.82 31.63 -12.06
N TRP A 822 27.47 30.63 -11.48
CA TRP A 822 27.22 29.23 -11.79
C TRP A 822 27.26 28.33 -10.55
N ALA A 823 26.68 27.15 -10.68
CA ALA A 823 26.63 26.11 -9.66
C ALA A 823 26.77 24.73 -10.31
N VAL A 824 27.11 23.73 -9.49
CA VAL A 824 27.03 22.32 -9.89
C VAL A 824 25.81 21.69 -9.25
N ARG A 825 24.90 21.16 -10.07
CA ARG A 825 23.82 20.29 -9.61
C ARG A 825 24.25 18.84 -9.76
N LEU A 826 24.20 18.07 -8.68
CA LEU A 826 24.43 16.63 -8.68
C LEU A 826 23.18 15.88 -8.22
N LYS A 827 22.90 14.75 -8.86
CA LYS A 827 21.89 13.79 -8.43
C LYS A 827 22.54 12.42 -8.23
N GLY A 828 22.38 11.86 -7.05
CA GLY A 828 22.90 10.55 -6.66
C GLY A 828 21.80 9.49 -6.62
N ALA A 829 22.20 8.24 -6.34
CA ALA A 829 21.23 7.20 -6.01
C ALA A 829 20.49 7.54 -4.70
N PRO A 830 19.22 7.14 -4.53
CA PRO A 830 18.53 7.28 -3.25
C PRO A 830 19.32 6.68 -2.08
N VAL A 831 19.37 7.38 -0.96
CA VAL A 831 19.95 6.87 0.29
C VAL A 831 18.85 6.11 1.03
N THR A 832 19.06 4.82 1.29
CA THR A 832 18.00 3.92 1.78
C THR A 832 18.23 3.38 3.18
N ASN A 833 19.36 3.70 3.80
CA ASN A 833 19.71 3.23 5.14
C ASN A 833 20.60 4.25 5.87
N ILE A 834 20.71 4.15 7.20
CA ILE A 834 21.69 4.86 8.00
C ILE A 834 22.93 3.98 8.15
N VAL A 835 24.00 4.32 7.44
CA VAL A 835 25.28 3.59 7.51
C VAL A 835 26.45 4.54 7.70
N ARG A 836 27.44 4.08 8.50
CA ARG A 836 28.71 4.79 8.69
C ARG A 836 29.52 4.78 7.39
N LEU A 837 29.90 5.96 6.92
CA LEU A 837 30.58 6.22 5.64
C LEU A 837 32.11 6.23 5.77
N ASN A 838 32.63 6.58 6.95
CA ASN A 838 34.06 6.58 7.23
C ASN A 838 34.47 5.32 8.01
N THR A 839 35.65 4.77 7.71
CA THR A 839 36.17 3.59 8.38
C THR A 839 36.50 3.90 9.85
N ALA A 840 35.94 3.11 10.76
CA ALA A 840 36.32 3.17 12.17
C ALA A 840 37.79 2.75 12.37
N GLY A 841 38.55 3.51 13.16
CA GLY A 841 39.92 3.15 13.50
C GLY A 841 40.70 4.25 14.21
N ALA A 842 42.03 4.06 14.31
CA ALA A 842 42.92 4.99 15.02
C ALA A 842 42.95 6.42 14.44
N SER A 843 42.56 6.60 13.17
CA SER A 843 42.44 7.92 12.56
C SER A 843 41.14 8.64 12.90
N THR A 844 40.17 7.97 13.51
CA THR A 844 38.86 8.54 13.90
C THR A 844 38.61 8.47 15.40
N ASN A 845 39.40 7.71 16.15
CA ASN A 845 39.27 7.52 17.59
C ASN A 845 40.18 8.48 18.35
N TYR A 846 39.71 8.94 19.51
CA TYR A 846 40.37 9.93 20.32
C TYR A 846 40.28 9.60 21.81
N ASP A 847 41.17 10.19 22.59
CA ASP A 847 41.09 10.17 24.05
C ASP A 847 40.14 11.27 24.50
N GLY A 848 39.03 10.90 25.16
CA GLY A 848 38.10 11.84 25.81
C GLY A 848 36.89 12.27 24.98
N LYS A 849 36.54 13.56 25.04
CA LYS A 849 35.37 14.16 24.39
C LYS A 849 35.76 14.78 23.05
N VAL A 850 35.00 14.46 22.01
CA VAL A 850 35.28 14.89 20.64
C VAL A 850 34.15 15.77 20.12
N PHE A 851 34.51 16.89 19.52
CA PHE A 851 33.59 17.87 18.95
C PHE A 851 33.88 18.07 17.47
N CYS A 852 32.86 18.30 16.64
CA CYS A 852 33.02 18.33 15.18
C CYS A 852 32.31 19.52 14.53
N ALA A 853 32.89 19.99 13.42
CA ALA A 853 32.27 20.96 12.52
C ALA A 853 32.63 20.66 11.06
N VAL A 854 31.79 21.11 10.14
CA VAL A 854 31.99 21.00 8.69
C VAL A 854 31.97 22.39 8.09
N ASP A 855 32.90 22.67 7.19
CA ASP A 855 32.85 23.86 6.35
C ASP A 855 31.76 23.70 5.28
N ASN A 856 30.58 24.20 5.57
CA ASN A 856 29.45 24.18 4.64
C ASN A 856 29.35 25.46 3.78
N SER A 857 30.38 26.32 3.75
CA SER A 857 30.37 27.55 2.98
C SER A 857 30.96 27.33 1.59
N PRO A 858 30.17 27.43 0.50
CA PRO A 858 30.72 27.32 -0.86
C PRO A 858 31.69 28.45 -1.21
N GLU A 859 31.61 29.60 -0.51
CA GLU A 859 32.55 30.71 -0.63
C GLU A 859 33.95 30.38 -0.05
N SER A 860 34.07 29.32 0.76
CA SER A 860 35.34 28.93 1.39
C SER A 860 36.28 28.18 0.43
N GLU A 861 37.57 28.51 0.52
CA GLU A 861 38.72 27.76 -0.01
C GLU A 861 38.70 26.27 0.36
N TYR A 862 38.10 25.94 1.50
CA TYR A 862 38.13 24.64 2.13
C TYR A 862 36.73 24.03 2.28
N PHE A 863 35.78 24.43 1.43
CA PHE A 863 34.43 23.89 1.42
C PHE A 863 34.41 22.34 1.46
N GLY A 864 33.61 21.80 2.38
CA GLY A 864 33.49 20.38 2.67
C GLY A 864 34.54 19.84 3.65
N ARG A 865 35.57 20.62 4.03
CA ARG A 865 36.56 20.18 5.02
C ARG A 865 35.90 20.02 6.37
N MET A 866 36.29 18.98 7.10
CA MET A 866 35.77 18.72 8.44
C MET A 866 36.86 18.97 9.47
N TYR A 867 36.43 19.41 10.65
CA TYR A 867 37.30 19.75 11.76
C TYR A 867 36.83 19.03 13.00
N VAL A 868 37.79 18.55 13.78
CA VAL A 868 37.55 17.83 15.03
C VAL A 868 38.38 18.47 16.14
N MET A 869 37.71 18.92 17.20
CA MET A 869 38.37 19.36 18.42
C MET A 869 38.37 18.20 19.43
N ASN A 870 39.55 17.85 19.94
CA ASN A 870 39.69 16.83 20.95
C ASN A 870 39.92 17.45 22.33
N TYR A 871 39.18 17.00 23.33
CA TYR A 871 39.40 17.27 24.75
C TYR A 871 39.61 15.97 25.52
N ALA A 872 40.85 15.66 25.84
CA ALA A 872 41.19 14.47 26.61
C ALA A 872 40.91 14.66 28.11
N ASN A 873 41.51 15.69 28.69
CA ASN A 873 41.29 16.15 30.05
C ASN A 873 41.91 17.55 30.20
N TYR A 874 41.76 18.16 31.38
CA TYR A 874 42.23 19.51 31.65
C TYR A 874 43.75 19.65 31.39
N GLY A 875 44.11 20.52 30.44
CA GLY A 875 45.50 20.89 30.14
C GLY A 875 46.33 19.84 29.38
N SER A 876 45.75 18.74 28.87
CA SER A 876 46.50 17.72 28.13
C SER A 876 47.09 18.20 26.80
N ALA A 877 48.26 17.64 26.45
CA ALA A 877 48.91 17.85 25.16
C ALA A 877 48.11 17.25 23.97
N SER A 878 47.20 16.31 24.24
CA SER A 878 46.28 15.76 23.24
C SER A 878 45.10 16.70 22.93
N ASN A 879 44.95 17.81 23.67
CA ASN A 879 43.92 18.79 23.40
C ASN A 879 44.27 19.64 22.17
N GLY A 880 43.34 19.74 21.24
CA GLY A 880 43.46 20.61 20.07
C GLY A 880 42.78 20.06 18.81
N LEU A 881 43.09 20.69 17.68
CA LEU A 881 42.33 20.57 16.44
C LEU A 881 42.94 19.54 15.47
N TYR A 882 42.08 18.71 14.88
CA TYR A 882 42.36 17.85 13.76
C TYR A 882 41.54 18.27 12.54
N ALA A 883 42.15 18.19 11.36
CA ALA A 883 41.48 18.50 10.09
C ALA A 883 41.33 17.23 9.26
N TYR A 884 40.23 17.17 8.51
CA TYR A 884 39.89 16.06 7.62
C TYR A 884 39.55 16.59 6.24
N THR A 885 39.95 15.88 5.19
CA THR A 885 39.49 16.17 3.83
C THR A 885 37.98 16.00 3.71
N PRO A 886 37.31 16.56 2.67
CA PRO A 886 35.89 16.28 2.41
C PRO A 886 35.55 14.80 2.26
N ALA A 887 36.55 13.96 1.94
CA ALA A 887 36.40 12.51 1.87
C ALA A 887 36.51 11.78 3.23
N GLY A 888 36.70 12.51 4.33
CA GLY A 888 36.80 11.92 5.68
C GLY A 888 38.19 11.38 6.03
N VAL A 889 39.25 11.84 5.37
CA VAL A 889 40.63 11.41 5.64
C VAL A 889 41.34 12.42 6.54
N ARG A 890 41.89 11.97 7.68
CA ARG A 890 42.61 12.82 8.64
C ARG A 890 43.90 13.37 8.01
N ILE A 891 44.16 14.66 8.19
CA ILE A 891 45.29 15.38 7.58
C ILE A 891 46.51 15.40 8.52
N ASN A 892 46.30 15.64 9.82
CA ASN A 892 47.36 15.75 10.82
C ASN A 892 47.39 14.55 11.78
N SER A 893 48.59 14.19 12.26
CA SER A 893 48.79 13.11 13.24
C SER A 893 48.78 13.61 14.68
N THR A 894 49.21 14.85 14.92
CA THR A 894 49.20 15.55 16.22
C THR A 894 48.25 16.74 16.19
N PRO A 895 47.62 17.12 17.32
CA PRO A 895 46.62 18.19 17.32
C PRO A 895 47.26 19.56 17.07
N TYR A 896 46.61 20.39 16.27
CA TYR A 896 46.97 21.79 16.12
C TYR A 896 46.48 22.58 17.35
N ARG A 897 47.38 23.34 17.98
CA ARG A 897 47.07 24.20 19.15
C ARG A 897 47.27 25.68 18.86
N GLY A 898 47.83 26.03 17.70
CA GLY A 898 48.10 27.40 17.28
C GLY A 898 48.84 28.25 18.31
N GLY A 899 49.80 27.64 19.03
CA GLY A 899 50.55 28.31 20.11
C GLY A 899 49.75 28.64 21.37
N GLN A 900 48.47 28.24 21.46
CA GLN A 900 47.62 28.46 22.63
C GLN A 900 47.70 27.28 23.59
N ASN A 901 47.58 27.56 24.90
CA ASN A 901 47.46 26.53 25.91
C ASN A 901 45.98 26.20 26.20
N LEU A 902 45.25 25.71 25.20
CA LEU A 902 43.85 25.34 25.34
C LEU A 902 43.69 24.29 26.45
N THR A 903 43.11 24.68 27.58
CA THR A 903 43.02 23.81 28.76
C THR A 903 41.71 23.02 28.78
N MET A 904 40.61 23.59 28.27
CA MET A 904 39.29 22.96 28.27
C MET A 904 38.51 23.32 26.99
N CYS A 905 39.06 22.90 25.84
CA CYS A 905 38.46 23.11 24.52
C CYS A 905 37.17 22.30 24.31
N TYR A 906 36.16 22.91 23.68
CA TYR A 906 34.80 22.38 23.60
C TYR A 906 34.25 22.45 22.15
N ARG A 907 32.95 22.72 21.96
CA ARG A 907 32.25 22.68 20.68
C ARG A 907 32.70 23.78 19.72
N ILE A 908 32.86 23.41 18.45
CA ILE A 908 33.48 24.26 17.42
C ILE A 908 32.50 24.58 16.29
N SER A 909 32.79 25.60 15.49
CA SER A 909 32.00 25.96 14.30
C SER A 909 32.88 26.54 13.20
N VAL A 910 32.42 26.47 11.96
CA VAL A 910 33.08 27.10 10.81
C VAL A 910 32.16 28.19 10.28
N GLY A 911 32.67 29.41 10.16
CA GLY A 911 31.89 30.53 9.63
C GLY A 911 31.85 30.58 8.12
N ASP A 912 30.97 31.42 7.56
CA ASP A 912 30.81 31.58 6.10
C ASP A 912 32.10 32.06 5.40
N ASN A 913 33.05 32.61 6.16
CA ASN A 913 34.38 33.04 5.72
C ASN A 913 35.43 31.91 5.74
N GLY A 914 35.03 30.67 6.07
CA GLY A 914 35.91 29.49 6.21
C GLY A 914 36.75 29.46 7.48
N LYS A 915 36.68 30.48 8.36
CA LYS A 915 37.45 30.49 9.62
C LYS A 915 36.84 29.54 10.64
N ILE A 916 37.71 28.96 11.47
CA ILE A 916 37.34 27.96 12.47
C ILE A 916 37.24 28.66 13.82
N TYR A 917 36.08 28.55 14.47
CA TYR A 917 35.78 29.17 15.76
C TYR A 917 35.73 28.09 16.82
N MET A 918 36.55 28.24 17.86
CA MET A 918 36.82 27.19 18.84
C MET A 918 36.53 27.71 20.25
N SER A 919 35.60 27.08 20.96
CA SER A 919 35.27 27.47 22.33
C SER A 919 36.26 26.86 23.34
N ASP A 920 36.55 27.60 24.40
CA ASP A 920 37.24 27.10 25.59
C ASP A 920 36.40 27.45 26.84
N TYR A 921 36.09 26.43 27.62
CA TYR A 921 35.18 26.52 28.77
C TYR A 921 35.93 26.70 30.10
N SER A 922 37.26 26.82 30.09
CA SER A 922 38.03 27.06 31.32
C SER A 922 38.05 28.53 31.71
N ASP A 923 38.24 28.85 32.98
CA ASP A 923 38.38 30.25 33.40
C ASP A 923 39.69 30.89 32.89
N ASN A 924 40.77 30.09 32.87
CA ASN A 924 42.12 30.55 32.52
C ASN A 924 42.30 30.86 31.02
N THR A 925 41.63 30.12 30.14
CA THR A 925 41.70 30.29 28.68
C THR A 925 40.34 30.47 28.03
N SER A 926 39.30 30.77 28.80
CA SER A 926 37.91 31.07 28.40
C SER A 926 37.73 31.86 27.10
N GLY A 927 36.62 31.64 26.43
CA GLY A 927 36.18 32.42 25.27
C GLY A 927 36.29 31.65 23.96
N VAL A 928 36.34 32.38 22.85
CA VAL A 928 36.40 31.82 21.50
C VAL A 928 37.73 32.16 20.85
N TYR A 929 38.39 31.18 20.24
CA TYR A 929 39.60 31.34 19.44
C TYR A 929 39.29 31.14 17.96
N VAL A 930 39.95 31.92 17.11
CA VAL A 930 39.79 31.88 15.65
C VAL A 930 41.04 31.29 15.01
N GLY A 931 40.85 30.22 14.23
CA GLY A 931 41.89 29.55 13.45
C GLY A 931 41.78 29.86 11.95
N ASN A 932 42.92 29.95 11.28
CA ASN A 932 42.98 30.11 9.82
C ASN A 932 43.14 28.74 9.13
N PRO A 933 42.17 28.25 8.35
CA PRO A 933 42.28 26.95 7.68
C PRO A 933 43.43 26.86 6.66
N ALA A 934 43.93 28.00 6.18
CA ALA A 934 45.09 28.08 5.30
C ALA A 934 46.44 27.94 6.03
N ASN A 935 46.47 28.12 7.35
CA ASN A 935 47.67 28.00 8.17
C ASN A 935 47.33 27.53 9.58
N LEU A 936 47.03 26.24 9.72
CA LEU A 936 46.62 25.62 11.00
C LEU A 936 47.77 25.47 12.01
N THR A 937 49.03 25.54 11.58
CA THR A 937 50.20 25.58 12.46
C THR A 937 50.48 26.96 13.03
N GLY A 938 49.92 28.01 12.41
CA GLY A 938 50.01 29.40 12.87
C GLY A 938 49.16 29.70 14.11
N SER A 939 49.21 30.94 14.60
CA SER A 939 48.55 31.33 15.85
C SER A 939 47.02 31.25 15.78
N PHE A 940 46.40 30.65 16.79
CA PHE A 940 44.96 30.81 17.05
C PHE A 940 44.75 32.10 17.85
N THR A 941 43.90 33.00 17.37
CA THR A 941 43.74 34.35 17.95
C THR A 941 42.46 34.44 18.79
N PRO A 942 42.50 35.02 20.00
CA PRO A 942 41.29 35.21 20.79
C PRO A 942 40.34 36.17 20.07
N PHE A 943 39.07 35.79 19.95
CA PHE A 943 38.03 36.61 19.36
C PHE A 943 37.64 37.74 20.31
N PHE A 944 37.43 37.46 21.60
CA PHE A 944 37.12 38.49 22.58
C PHE A 944 38.39 39.22 23.03
N THR A 945 38.36 40.54 22.98
CA THR A 945 39.45 41.42 23.41
C THR A 945 39.08 42.15 24.70
N GLY A 946 39.96 42.07 25.69
CA GLY A 946 39.76 42.64 27.03
C GLY A 946 40.64 41.98 28.09
N THR A 947 40.36 42.29 29.36
CA THR A 947 40.98 41.67 30.53
C THR A 947 40.09 40.56 31.07
N ARG A 948 40.69 39.39 31.31
CA ARG A 948 40.06 38.20 31.89
C ARG A 948 40.20 38.24 33.41
N ASN A 949 39.11 37.95 34.15
CA ASN A 949 39.16 37.79 35.60
C ASN A 949 39.37 36.32 36.02
N SER A 950 39.36 36.03 37.33
CA SER A 950 39.51 34.67 37.88
C SER A 950 38.40 33.70 37.50
N ASP A 951 37.22 34.22 37.15
CA ASP A 951 36.03 33.43 36.83
C ASP A 951 35.90 33.21 35.32
N GLY A 952 36.88 33.67 34.52
CA GLY A 952 36.83 33.55 33.06
C GLY A 952 36.03 34.65 32.35
N LEU A 953 35.44 35.61 33.06
CA LEU A 953 34.78 36.76 32.44
C LEU A 953 35.80 37.69 31.76
N ILE A 954 35.57 38.02 30.49
CA ILE A 954 36.39 38.92 29.70
C ILE A 954 35.67 40.26 29.59
N SER A 955 36.31 41.32 30.10
CA SER A 955 35.77 42.69 30.09
C SER A 955 36.71 43.68 29.43
N ASN A 956 36.14 44.65 28.71
CA ASN A 956 36.86 45.81 28.18
C ASN A 956 36.43 47.05 28.97
N GLY A 957 37.27 47.47 29.92
CA GLY A 957 36.84 48.40 30.98
C GLY A 957 35.68 47.80 31.79
N ASN A 958 34.59 48.55 31.92
CA ASN A 958 33.37 48.11 32.63
C ASN A 958 32.40 47.29 31.75
N THR A 959 32.73 47.06 30.47
CA THR A 959 31.84 46.35 29.54
C THR A 959 32.19 44.87 29.50
N LYS A 960 31.23 44.00 29.84
CA LYS A 960 31.36 42.55 29.64
C LYS A 960 31.35 42.21 28.15
N VAL A 961 32.34 41.49 27.65
CA VAL A 961 32.54 41.19 26.22
C VAL A 961 32.26 39.72 25.91
N GLY A 962 32.74 38.80 26.74
CA GLY A 962 32.59 37.35 26.60
C GLY A 962 33.05 36.63 27.87
N SER A 963 32.99 35.30 27.91
CA SER A 963 33.28 34.49 29.10
C SER A 963 33.68 33.05 28.74
N SER A 964 33.86 32.20 29.77
CA SER A 964 33.85 30.74 29.64
C SER A 964 32.66 30.28 28.79
N THR A 965 32.96 29.45 27.78
CA THR A 965 31.94 29.00 26.83
C THR A 965 32.10 27.53 26.41
N PRO A 966 31.03 26.73 26.51
CA PRO A 966 31.00 25.34 26.05
C PRO A 966 30.71 25.21 24.55
N CYS A 967 30.30 26.30 23.88
CA CYS A 967 29.87 26.24 22.48
C CYS A 967 29.84 27.60 21.78
N VAL A 968 30.35 27.59 20.55
CA VAL A 968 30.19 28.65 19.56
C VAL A 968 29.56 28.10 18.29
N THR A 969 28.62 28.84 17.72
CA THR A 969 28.07 28.59 16.37
C THR A 969 28.10 29.87 15.55
N VAL A 970 28.61 29.78 14.33
CA VAL A 970 28.60 30.89 13.36
C VAL A 970 27.67 30.55 12.21
N SER A 971 26.78 31.48 11.85
CA SER A 971 25.87 31.33 10.73
C SER A 971 25.32 32.69 10.31
N ASP A 972 25.27 32.96 9.00
CA ASP A 972 24.65 34.15 8.40
C ASP A 972 25.19 35.45 9.00
N GLY A 973 26.53 35.54 9.05
CA GLY A 973 27.25 36.70 9.60
C GLY A 973 27.02 36.98 11.09
N LYS A 974 26.51 36.00 11.84
CA LYS A 974 26.29 36.09 13.30
C LYS A 974 27.03 34.97 14.02
N MET A 975 27.59 35.30 15.18
CA MET A 975 28.14 34.33 16.11
C MET A 975 27.23 34.21 17.34
N TYR A 976 26.81 32.99 17.66
CA TYR A 976 26.02 32.63 18.82
C TYR A 976 26.95 31.92 19.81
N VAL A 977 27.02 32.40 21.04
CA VAL A 977 27.92 31.89 22.08
C VAL A 977 27.14 31.64 23.35
N LEU A 978 27.23 30.44 23.92
CA LEU A 978 26.69 30.15 25.25
C LEU A 978 27.68 30.69 26.29
N LEU A 979 27.26 31.64 27.12
CA LEU A 979 28.13 32.43 28.00
C LEU A 979 27.81 32.13 29.47
N GLU A 980 28.72 31.44 30.16
CA GLU A 980 28.58 31.03 31.57
C GLU A 980 28.41 32.24 32.51
N ASP A 981 29.36 33.18 32.50
CA ASP A 981 29.38 34.36 33.38
C ASP A 981 28.37 35.46 33.01
N PHE A 982 27.53 35.16 32.01
CA PHE A 982 26.35 35.95 31.65
C PHE A 982 25.07 35.26 32.15
N GLY A 983 25.19 34.31 33.07
CA GLY A 983 24.09 33.53 33.63
C GLY A 983 23.61 32.44 32.68
N ASN A 984 24.52 31.72 32.02
CA ASN A 984 24.21 30.68 31.01
C ASN A 984 23.28 31.16 29.87
N ASN A 985 23.44 32.42 29.47
CA ASN A 985 22.65 33.04 28.41
C ASN A 985 23.38 32.94 27.06
N VAL A 986 22.65 33.09 25.96
CA VAL A 986 23.26 33.10 24.62
C VAL A 986 23.49 34.52 24.15
N GLY A 987 24.76 34.88 23.98
CA GLY A 987 25.20 36.11 23.34
C GLY A 987 25.21 35.97 21.82
N VAL A 988 24.69 36.98 21.12
CA VAL A 988 24.71 37.08 19.66
C VAL A 988 25.60 38.26 19.26
N TYR A 989 26.57 38.00 18.41
CA TYR A 989 27.53 38.99 17.91
C TYR A 989 27.36 39.11 16.39
N ASN A 990 27.00 40.30 15.91
CA ASN A 990 26.84 40.57 14.49
C ASN A 990 28.22 40.81 13.86
N ILE A 991 28.88 39.74 13.44
CA ILE A 991 30.25 39.77 12.95
C ILE A 991 30.36 40.16 11.47
N GLY A 992 29.26 40.06 10.70
CA GLY A 992 29.28 40.26 9.24
C GLY A 992 29.76 39.03 8.48
N THR A 993 29.69 39.08 7.15
CA THR A 993 29.98 37.94 6.26
C THR A 993 31.29 38.12 5.50
N GLY A 994 31.84 37.02 4.97
CA GLY A 994 32.99 37.05 4.06
C GLY A 994 34.28 37.59 4.71
N THR A 995 35.15 38.20 3.90
CA THR A 995 36.44 38.75 4.37
C THR A 995 36.30 39.97 5.28
N SER A 996 35.16 40.66 5.23
CA SER A 996 34.82 41.77 6.14
C SER A 996 34.34 41.32 7.53
N ALA A 997 34.16 40.01 7.74
CA ALA A 997 33.72 39.50 9.03
C ALA A 997 34.71 39.87 10.14
N ALA A 998 34.19 40.38 11.27
CA ALA A 998 35.00 40.72 12.43
C ALA A 998 35.75 39.48 12.94
N THR A 999 37.05 39.61 13.14
CA THR A 999 37.93 38.57 13.70
C THR A 999 38.25 38.79 15.18
N THR A 1000 37.92 39.97 15.70
CA THR A 1000 37.97 40.31 17.12
C THR A 1000 36.74 41.12 17.53
N TRP A 1001 36.40 41.11 18.81
CA TRP A 1001 35.26 41.81 19.38
C TRP A 1001 35.58 42.35 20.76
N ALA A 1002 35.36 43.65 20.99
CA ALA A 1002 35.70 44.37 22.22
C ALA A 1002 34.50 45.07 22.89
N LYS A 1003 33.28 44.75 22.42
CA LYS A 1003 32.01 45.35 22.85
C LYS A 1003 31.10 44.30 23.49
N SER A 1004 30.02 44.71 24.13
CA SER A 1004 28.98 43.77 24.60
C SER A 1004 28.38 42.96 23.42
N PRO A 1005 27.71 41.82 23.70
CA PRO A 1005 26.91 41.14 22.69
C PRO A 1005 25.96 42.11 21.98
N SER A 1006 25.78 41.95 20.67
CA SER A 1006 24.80 42.74 19.89
C SER A 1006 23.37 42.46 20.35
N LYS A 1007 23.14 41.26 20.86
CA LYS A 1007 21.88 40.83 21.50
C LYS A 1007 22.18 39.70 22.48
N GLN A 1008 21.32 39.52 23.48
CA GLN A 1008 21.38 38.41 24.41
C GLN A 1008 20.00 37.72 24.52
N PHE A 1009 19.99 36.39 24.49
CA PHE A 1009 18.82 35.57 24.80
C PHE A 1009 18.90 35.11 26.25
N ASN A 1010 17.96 35.58 27.07
CA ASN A 1010 17.94 35.30 28.52
C ASN A 1010 17.21 33.99 28.81
N VAL A 1011 17.95 32.88 28.83
CA VAL A 1011 17.43 31.51 28.95
C VAL A 1011 18.08 30.70 30.07
N GLY A 1012 19.06 31.25 30.78
CA GLY A 1012 19.82 30.54 31.80
C GLY A 1012 18.99 29.89 32.91
N SER A 1013 17.80 30.44 33.21
CA SER A 1013 16.88 29.81 34.17
C SER A 1013 16.35 28.44 33.72
N LEU A 1014 16.36 28.18 32.41
CA LEU A 1014 16.03 26.88 31.82
C LEU A 1014 17.28 26.05 31.50
N LEU A 1015 18.46 26.69 31.36
CA LEU A 1015 19.75 26.06 31.05
C LEU A 1015 20.67 26.05 32.28
N LEU A 1016 20.28 25.31 33.32
CA LEU A 1016 21.03 25.25 34.58
C LEU A 1016 22.38 24.53 34.46
N ASN A 1017 22.53 23.62 33.50
CA ASN A 1017 23.79 22.95 33.22
C ASN A 1017 24.57 23.73 32.14
N GLY A 1018 25.77 24.18 32.49
CA GLY A 1018 26.66 24.94 31.60
C GLY A 1018 27.23 24.13 30.44
N ASP A 1019 27.16 22.80 30.43
CA ASP A 1019 27.59 21.98 29.29
C ASP A 1019 26.47 21.87 28.23
N GLY A 1020 26.45 22.80 27.28
CA GLY A 1020 25.40 22.90 26.25
C GLY A 1020 25.90 23.13 24.82
N GLN A 1021 25.01 22.91 23.86
CA GLN A 1021 25.22 23.21 22.44
C GLN A 1021 24.22 24.28 21.98
N VAL A 1022 24.66 25.15 21.09
CA VAL A 1022 23.80 26.15 20.42
C VAL A 1022 23.85 25.94 18.91
N VAL A 1023 22.71 26.03 18.24
CA VAL A 1023 22.61 25.96 16.77
C VAL A 1023 21.70 27.09 16.29
N ALA A 1024 22.15 27.85 15.29
CA ALA A 1024 21.35 28.92 14.70
C ALA A 1024 20.06 28.34 14.07
N GLY A 1025 18.94 29.04 14.22
CA GLY A 1025 17.67 28.65 13.61
C GLY A 1025 17.10 29.73 12.69
N ARG A 1026 15.92 29.47 12.15
CA ARG A 1026 15.26 30.35 11.17
C ARG A 1026 15.06 31.78 11.68
N ASN A 1027 15.19 32.76 10.79
CA ASN A 1027 14.91 34.18 11.04
C ASN A 1027 15.68 34.80 12.21
N GLY A 1028 16.84 34.25 12.60
CA GLY A 1028 17.63 34.74 13.74
C GLY A 1028 17.15 34.24 15.12
N GLY A 1029 16.36 33.16 15.17
CA GLY A 1029 16.16 32.38 16.38
C GLY A 1029 17.32 31.40 16.64
N VAL A 1030 17.28 30.69 17.77
CA VAL A 1030 18.34 29.78 18.22
C VAL A 1030 17.78 28.52 18.88
N TRP A 1031 18.34 27.38 18.52
CA TRP A 1031 18.15 26.09 19.20
C TRP A 1031 19.22 25.89 20.25
N MET A 1032 18.85 25.33 21.40
CA MET A 1032 19.78 25.11 22.50
C MET A 1032 19.47 23.83 23.24
N SER A 1033 20.53 23.07 23.55
CA SER A 1033 20.48 21.89 24.39
C SER A 1033 21.46 22.01 25.56
N GLN A 1034 21.25 21.21 26.60
CA GLN A 1034 22.17 21.09 27.73
C GLN A 1034 22.37 19.62 28.10
N LEU A 1035 23.42 19.29 28.83
CA LEU A 1035 23.68 17.93 29.30
C LEU A 1035 22.57 17.51 30.28
N ARG A 1036 21.75 16.54 29.87
CA ARG A 1036 20.71 15.91 30.70
C ARG A 1036 20.86 14.40 30.63
N TYR A 1037 20.98 13.74 31.78
CA TYR A 1037 20.93 12.28 31.87
C TYR A 1037 19.52 11.74 31.65
N VAL A 1038 19.38 10.41 31.59
CA VAL A 1038 18.10 9.71 31.48
C VAL A 1038 17.12 10.20 32.55
N ASN A 1039 15.88 10.46 32.15
CA ASN A 1039 14.76 10.96 32.95
C ASN A 1039 14.92 12.40 33.49
N ASN A 1040 15.91 13.16 33.01
CA ASN A 1040 16.13 14.54 33.46
C ASN A 1040 15.56 15.61 32.51
N ASN A 1041 14.76 15.26 31.49
CA ASN A 1041 14.07 16.25 30.66
C ASN A 1041 12.79 16.77 31.35
N THR A 1042 12.85 17.94 32.00
CA THR A 1042 11.70 18.52 32.73
C THR A 1042 11.37 19.92 32.22
N GLN A 1043 10.13 20.40 32.42
CA GLN A 1043 9.72 21.72 31.94
C GLN A 1043 10.61 22.86 32.45
N GLY A 1044 11.07 22.76 33.72
CA GLY A 1044 11.95 23.74 34.35
C GLY A 1044 13.42 23.62 33.93
N VAL A 1045 13.88 22.43 33.55
CA VAL A 1045 15.26 22.20 33.11
C VAL A 1045 15.27 21.22 31.91
N PRO A 1046 14.84 21.70 30.73
CA PRO A 1046 14.61 20.85 29.56
C PRO A 1046 15.90 20.45 28.84
N SER A 1047 15.85 19.33 28.12
CA SER A 1047 16.94 18.88 27.25
C SER A 1047 17.16 19.78 26.03
N LEU A 1048 16.08 20.29 25.42
CA LEU A 1048 16.11 21.07 24.18
C LEU A 1048 15.06 22.19 24.21
N ILE A 1049 15.45 23.40 23.81
CA ILE A 1049 14.55 24.54 23.61
C ILE A 1049 14.82 25.26 22.30
N TYR A 1050 13.80 25.97 21.79
CA TYR A 1050 13.96 26.95 20.71
C TYR A 1050 13.49 28.32 21.15
N VAL A 1051 14.32 29.33 20.89
CA VAL A 1051 14.04 30.74 21.11
C VAL A 1051 13.88 31.41 19.76
N ASN A 1052 12.75 32.08 19.54
CA ASN A 1052 12.53 32.82 18.31
C ASN A 1052 13.36 34.13 18.28
N SER A 1053 13.31 34.84 17.16
CA SER A 1053 14.06 36.09 17.00
C SER A 1053 13.56 37.24 17.87
N SER A 1054 12.41 37.16 18.54
CA SER A 1054 12.00 38.15 19.55
C SER A 1054 12.56 37.84 20.95
N GLY A 1055 13.16 36.66 21.15
CA GLY A 1055 13.68 36.22 22.44
C GLY A 1055 12.71 35.40 23.28
N SER A 1056 11.59 34.96 22.71
CA SER A 1056 10.60 34.13 23.36
C SER A 1056 10.92 32.64 23.18
N VAL A 1057 10.88 31.86 24.26
CA VAL A 1057 10.95 30.39 24.20
C VAL A 1057 9.63 29.86 23.65
N VAL A 1058 9.64 29.39 22.40
CA VAL A 1058 8.44 28.92 21.70
C VAL A 1058 8.39 27.40 21.55
N PHE A 1059 9.47 26.70 21.90
CA PHE A 1059 9.51 25.24 22.06
C PHE A 1059 10.32 24.86 23.31
N ASN A 1060 9.83 23.86 24.04
CA ASN A 1060 10.47 23.33 25.24
C ASN A 1060 10.19 21.82 25.33
N SER A 1061 11.23 20.99 25.29
CA SER A 1061 11.12 19.53 25.26
C SER A 1061 10.57 18.92 26.55
N GLY A 1062 10.62 19.63 27.68
CA GLY A 1062 10.18 19.14 28.98
C GLY A 1062 8.70 19.38 29.26
N LYS A 1063 7.95 19.96 28.32
CA LYS A 1063 6.49 20.09 28.42
C LYS A 1063 5.82 18.73 28.22
N THR A 1064 4.68 18.54 28.90
CA THR A 1064 3.95 17.25 28.93
C THR A 1064 3.50 16.75 27.55
N ASP A 1065 3.32 17.63 26.58
CA ASP A 1065 2.96 17.27 25.20
C ASP A 1065 4.13 16.76 24.36
N PHE A 1066 5.38 16.88 24.85
CA PHE A 1066 6.57 16.41 24.16
C PHE A 1066 7.49 15.50 25.01
N ALA A 1067 7.42 15.55 26.33
CA ALA A 1067 8.39 14.95 27.25
C ALA A 1067 8.70 13.47 26.95
N ASP A 1068 7.70 12.67 26.58
CA ASP A 1068 7.86 11.24 26.30
C ASP A 1068 8.70 10.94 25.05
N ASN A 1069 8.91 11.92 24.17
CA ASN A 1069 9.70 11.75 22.96
C ASN A 1069 11.21 11.81 23.19
N LEU A 1070 11.63 12.41 24.32
CA LEU A 1070 13.03 12.67 24.65
C LEU A 1070 13.27 12.56 26.16
N ASN A 1071 13.98 11.52 26.60
CA ASN A 1071 14.21 11.27 28.03
C ASN A 1071 15.41 12.02 28.63
N GLY A 1072 16.23 12.67 27.80
CA GLY A 1072 17.49 13.30 28.19
C GLY A 1072 18.22 13.82 26.97
N SER A 1073 19.46 14.27 27.15
CA SER A 1073 20.34 14.70 26.08
C SER A 1073 21.81 14.53 26.49
N CYS A 1074 22.27 13.29 26.58
CA CYS A 1074 23.60 13.01 27.09
C CYS A 1074 24.67 13.56 26.14
N GLY A 1075 25.64 14.29 26.68
CA GLY A 1075 26.63 15.06 25.92
C GLY A 1075 26.08 16.30 25.21
N SER A 1076 24.77 16.57 25.29
CA SER A 1076 24.05 17.70 24.67
C SER A 1076 24.15 17.82 23.14
N GLY A 1077 24.77 16.87 22.45
CA GLY A 1077 24.91 16.88 20.99
C GLY A 1077 23.56 16.87 20.27
N PHE A 1078 23.37 17.81 19.35
CA PHE A 1078 22.25 17.81 18.39
C PHE A 1078 22.64 18.49 17.07
N ALA A 1079 21.86 18.29 16.01
CA ALA A 1079 22.01 19.00 14.75
C ALA A 1079 20.65 19.31 14.14
N VAL A 1080 20.60 20.40 13.37
CA VAL A 1080 19.44 20.79 12.56
C VAL A 1080 19.88 20.86 11.11
N SER A 1081 19.12 20.28 10.19
CA SER A 1081 19.42 20.35 8.76
C SER A 1081 19.40 21.80 8.27
N PRO A 1082 20.20 22.16 7.25
CA PRO A 1082 20.26 23.54 6.75
C PRO A 1082 18.89 24.12 6.35
N ASP A 1083 18.01 23.28 5.80
CA ASP A 1083 16.64 23.67 5.42
C ASP A 1083 15.66 23.75 6.61
N ASN A 1084 16.14 23.49 7.84
CA ASN A 1084 15.39 23.50 9.10
C ASN A 1084 14.19 22.53 9.12
N LYS A 1085 14.30 21.40 8.42
CA LYS A 1085 13.24 20.37 8.34
C LYS A 1085 13.53 19.08 9.09
N LEU A 1086 14.78 18.84 9.49
CA LEU A 1086 15.18 17.66 10.26
C LEU A 1086 15.98 18.11 11.47
N LEU A 1087 15.63 17.58 12.64
CA LEU A 1087 16.43 17.72 13.85
C LEU A 1087 16.84 16.33 14.33
N VAL A 1088 18.09 16.17 14.72
CA VAL A 1088 18.60 14.98 15.37
C VAL A 1088 19.23 15.37 16.71
N ILE A 1089 18.90 14.65 17.77
CA ILE A 1089 19.45 14.88 19.12
C ILE A 1089 19.80 13.54 19.75
N ASN A 1090 20.93 13.47 20.43
CA ASN A 1090 21.25 12.31 21.27
C ASN A 1090 20.38 12.35 22.53
N ASP A 1091 19.71 11.27 22.87
CA ASP A 1091 18.91 11.20 24.09
C ASP A 1091 19.74 10.83 25.33
N GLY A 1092 19.07 10.53 26.45
CA GLY A 1092 19.74 10.14 27.70
C GLY A 1092 20.42 8.77 27.62
N ASP A 1093 19.94 7.86 26.76
CA ASP A 1093 20.45 6.49 26.62
C ASP A 1093 21.57 6.39 25.57
N GLY A 1094 21.87 7.47 24.87
CA GLY A 1094 22.84 7.50 23.78
C GLY A 1094 22.28 6.98 22.47
N VAL A 1095 20.98 7.21 22.22
CA VAL A 1095 20.28 6.93 20.98
C VAL A 1095 19.98 8.25 20.28
N LEU A 1096 20.33 8.33 18.99
CA LEU A 1096 19.98 9.48 18.16
C LEU A 1096 18.49 9.44 17.83
N ARG A 1097 17.76 10.46 18.26
CA ARG A 1097 16.34 10.67 18.00
C ARG A 1097 16.18 11.66 16.85
N PHE A 1098 15.52 11.23 15.77
CA PHE A 1098 15.25 12.06 14.60
C PHE A 1098 13.83 12.59 14.65
N PHE A 1099 13.68 13.87 14.32
CA PHE A 1099 12.40 14.57 14.28
C PHE A 1099 12.23 15.34 12.98
N ASP A 1100 11.10 15.14 12.31
CA ASP A 1100 10.67 16.08 11.27
C ASP A 1100 10.26 17.41 11.93
N VAL A 1101 10.74 18.51 11.36
CA VAL A 1101 10.50 19.86 11.84
C VAL A 1101 9.60 20.59 10.84
N THR A 1102 8.43 21.01 11.31
CA THR A 1102 7.52 21.90 10.58
C THR A 1102 7.36 23.22 11.31
N TRP A 1103 7.00 24.27 10.60
CA TRP A 1103 6.95 25.63 11.15
C TRP A 1103 5.59 26.27 10.94
N SER A 1104 5.01 26.81 12.00
CA SER A 1104 3.89 27.76 11.95
C SER A 1104 4.42 29.14 12.34
N GLY A 1105 4.68 29.99 11.34
CA GLY A 1105 5.41 31.25 11.56
C GLY A 1105 6.82 30.98 12.12
N SER A 1106 7.09 31.48 13.34
CA SER A 1106 8.34 31.26 14.06
C SER A 1106 8.28 30.11 15.08
N ILE A 1107 7.20 29.33 15.11
CA ILE A 1107 7.00 28.26 16.10
C ILE A 1107 7.27 26.91 15.42
N PRO A 1108 8.26 26.14 15.88
CA PRO A 1108 8.52 24.81 15.35
C PRO A 1108 7.60 23.77 16.00
N LYS A 1109 7.24 22.75 15.23
CA LYS A 1109 6.62 21.49 15.68
C LYS A 1109 7.52 20.33 15.28
N LEU A 1110 7.93 19.54 16.26
CA LEU A 1110 8.74 18.33 16.09
C LEU A 1110 7.83 17.10 16.10
N THR A 1111 7.98 16.23 15.11
CA THR A 1111 7.28 14.94 15.04
C THR A 1111 8.32 13.82 15.01
N PRO A 1112 8.25 12.79 15.88
CA PRO A 1112 9.17 11.67 15.86
C PRO A 1112 9.24 11.03 14.47
N LYS A 1113 10.45 10.70 14.01
CA LYS A 1113 10.69 10.13 12.68
C LYS A 1113 11.24 8.71 12.72
N TYR A 1114 12.34 8.51 13.43
CA TYR A 1114 12.97 7.21 13.70
C TYR A 1114 14.14 7.40 14.69
N SER A 1115 14.78 6.30 15.09
CA SER A 1115 15.93 6.31 16.01
C SER A 1115 17.12 5.50 15.49
N TYR A 1116 18.33 5.87 15.90
CA TYR A 1116 19.56 5.15 15.53
C TYR A 1116 20.61 5.19 16.64
N THR A 1117 21.27 4.07 16.91
CA THR A 1117 22.39 4.03 17.87
C THR A 1117 23.71 4.20 17.14
N ALA A 1118 24.34 5.36 17.26
CA ALA A 1118 25.63 5.63 16.65
C ALA A 1118 26.77 4.92 17.41
N ASP A 1119 27.63 4.21 16.68
CA ASP A 1119 28.80 3.50 17.23
C ASP A 1119 29.90 4.45 17.75
N VAL A 1120 29.79 5.75 17.47
CA VAL A 1120 30.75 6.77 17.96
C VAL A 1120 30.47 7.31 19.35
N ARG A 1121 29.34 6.93 19.98
CA ARG A 1121 28.98 7.38 21.32
C ARG A 1121 30.06 7.04 22.35
N ASN A 1122 30.30 7.97 23.27
CA ASN A 1122 31.28 7.76 24.31
C ASN A 1122 30.70 6.89 25.43
N THR A 1123 30.93 5.58 25.35
CA THR A 1123 30.39 4.61 26.32
C THR A 1123 31.04 4.69 27.70
N SER A 1124 32.20 5.32 27.84
CA SER A 1124 32.84 5.56 29.15
C SER A 1124 32.35 6.84 29.84
N ASP A 1125 31.63 7.71 29.12
CA ASP A 1125 30.99 8.90 29.67
C ASP A 1125 29.51 8.93 29.27
N HIS A 1126 28.75 8.05 29.92
CA HIS A 1126 27.27 8.02 29.88
C HIS A 1126 26.65 7.92 28.48
N ASN A 1127 27.35 7.31 27.50
CA ASN A 1127 26.93 7.24 26.09
C ASN A 1127 26.81 8.63 25.41
N GLY A 1128 27.66 9.58 25.81
CA GLY A 1128 27.63 10.95 25.31
C GLY A 1128 27.95 11.07 23.81
N ILE A 1129 27.14 11.88 23.13
CA ILE A 1129 27.45 12.48 21.83
C ILE A 1129 27.53 13.98 22.07
N TYR A 1130 28.68 14.58 21.75
CA TYR A 1130 29.00 15.92 22.21
C TYR A 1130 28.73 17.01 21.17
N GLN A 1131 28.84 16.68 19.89
CA GLN A 1131 28.47 17.59 18.81
C GLN A 1131 28.05 16.80 17.56
N MET A 1132 27.08 17.36 16.84
CA MET A 1132 26.65 16.86 15.55
C MET A 1132 26.49 18.04 14.59
N THR A 1133 26.64 17.76 13.29
CA THR A 1133 26.32 18.69 12.22
C THR A 1133 26.03 17.93 10.93
N PHE A 1134 25.24 18.52 10.02
CA PHE A 1134 25.07 17.97 8.69
C PHE A 1134 26.12 18.53 7.74
N ASP A 1135 26.70 17.69 6.88
CA ASP A 1135 27.45 18.19 5.73
C ASP A 1135 26.48 18.71 4.64
N TYR A 1136 27.02 19.37 3.61
CA TYR A 1136 26.23 19.93 2.52
C TYR A 1136 25.45 18.87 1.71
N GLY A 1137 25.91 17.61 1.71
CA GLY A 1137 25.23 16.48 1.08
C GLY A 1137 24.09 15.90 1.94
N GLY A 1138 23.91 16.38 3.17
CA GLY A 1138 22.92 15.88 4.12
C GLY A 1138 23.38 14.66 4.93
N ASN A 1139 24.67 14.30 4.90
CA ASN A 1139 25.21 13.28 5.79
C ASN A 1139 25.38 13.87 7.20
N LEU A 1140 25.12 13.06 8.23
CA LEU A 1140 25.29 13.44 9.62
C LEU A 1140 26.73 13.18 10.07
N VAL A 1141 27.47 14.23 10.37
CA VAL A 1141 28.77 14.16 11.06
C VAL A 1141 28.51 14.23 12.55
N CYS A 1142 28.98 13.24 13.29
CA CYS A 1142 28.64 13.01 14.68
C CYS A 1142 29.90 12.64 15.47
N SER A 1143 30.06 13.21 16.66
CA SER A 1143 31.24 12.99 17.49
C SER A 1143 30.91 12.69 18.95
N GLY A 1144 31.46 11.57 19.44
CA GLY A 1144 31.45 11.16 20.85
C GLY A 1144 32.88 10.93 21.34
N SER A 1145 33.33 9.68 21.42
CA SER A 1145 34.76 9.33 21.61
C SER A 1145 35.50 9.11 20.28
N SER A 1146 34.75 9.12 19.17
CA SER A 1146 35.29 9.04 17.81
C SER A 1146 34.47 9.91 16.84
N LEU A 1147 34.98 10.11 15.62
CA LEU A 1147 34.29 10.77 14.53
C LEU A 1147 33.55 9.75 13.65
N GLY A 1148 32.24 9.93 13.49
CA GLY A 1148 31.39 9.17 12.57
C GLY A 1148 30.76 10.07 11.53
N ILE A 1149 30.70 9.60 10.29
CA ILE A 1149 29.93 10.22 9.22
C ILE A 1149 28.86 9.22 8.82
N TYR A 1150 27.59 9.56 8.95
CA TYR A 1150 26.48 8.66 8.66
C TYR A 1150 25.66 9.20 7.51
N SER A 1151 25.34 8.32 6.57
CA SER A 1151 24.31 8.60 5.58
C SER A 1151 22.94 8.70 6.27
N ILE A 1152 22.06 9.52 5.71
CA ILE A 1152 20.69 9.71 6.21
C ILE A 1152 19.72 9.45 5.06
N PRO A 1153 18.69 8.59 5.23
CA PRO A 1153 17.76 8.24 4.17
C PRO A 1153 17.15 9.46 3.45
N ASN A 1154 17.26 9.47 2.13
CA ASN A 1154 16.86 10.57 1.26
C ASN A 1154 16.53 10.05 -0.15
N ASP A 1155 15.28 10.18 -0.58
CA ASP A 1155 14.81 9.65 -1.88
C ASP A 1155 15.27 10.50 -3.07
N ARG A 1156 15.56 11.78 -2.86
CA ARG A 1156 15.99 12.69 -3.94
C ARG A 1156 17.50 12.67 -4.15
N ASN A 1157 18.26 12.57 -3.06
CA ASN A 1157 19.73 12.67 -3.00
C ASN A 1157 20.31 13.62 -4.05
N GLU A 1158 19.96 14.91 -3.94
CA GLU A 1158 20.33 15.94 -4.90
C GLU A 1158 20.90 17.15 -4.17
N THR A 1159 21.95 17.75 -4.75
CA THR A 1159 22.54 19.00 -4.25
C THR A 1159 22.75 20.00 -5.37
N LEU A 1160 22.73 21.28 -4.99
CA LEU A 1160 23.11 22.41 -5.83
C LEU A 1160 24.17 23.20 -5.08
N VAL A 1161 25.42 23.12 -5.55
CA VAL A 1161 26.57 23.77 -4.92
C VAL A 1161 26.95 24.99 -5.75
N PRO A 1162 26.73 26.23 -5.27
CA PRO A 1162 27.15 27.43 -5.99
C PRO A 1162 28.68 27.55 -6.01
N ALA A 1163 29.22 28.05 -7.12
CA ALA A 1163 30.61 28.47 -7.18
C ALA A 1163 30.80 29.78 -6.40
N ARG A 1164 32.04 30.05 -5.98
CA ARG A 1164 32.41 31.31 -5.31
C ARG A 1164 32.08 32.50 -6.18
N LYS A 1165 31.74 33.63 -5.55
CA LYS A 1165 31.54 34.91 -6.25
C LYS A 1165 32.75 35.33 -7.09
N SER A 1166 33.97 35.00 -6.67
CA SER A 1166 35.20 35.26 -7.45
C SER A 1166 35.29 34.49 -8.77
N TYR A 1167 34.44 33.47 -8.97
CA TYR A 1167 34.31 32.69 -10.20
C TYR A 1167 33.09 33.07 -11.05
N ALA A 1168 32.49 34.24 -10.79
CA ALA A 1168 31.48 34.80 -11.69
C ALA A 1168 32.06 35.05 -13.09
N ILE A 1169 31.24 34.77 -14.10
CA ILE A 1169 31.56 34.92 -15.52
C ILE A 1169 31.05 36.29 -15.94
N VAL A 1170 31.91 37.30 -15.87
CA VAL A 1170 31.57 38.64 -16.34
C VAL A 1170 31.36 38.57 -17.85
N ASN A 1171 30.32 39.23 -18.38
CA ASN A 1171 30.08 39.39 -19.81
C ASN A 1171 31.27 40.16 -20.44
N ALA A 1172 32.36 39.45 -20.74
CA ALA A 1172 33.41 39.96 -21.59
C ALA A 1172 32.89 39.95 -23.02
N ILE A 1173 32.04 40.93 -23.34
CA ILE A 1173 32.26 41.61 -24.61
C ILE A 1173 33.64 42.24 -24.45
N ASP A 1174 34.54 41.85 -25.34
CA ASP A 1174 35.97 42.21 -25.37
C ASP A 1174 36.91 41.33 -24.53
N ALA A 1175 36.82 40.00 -24.69
CA ALA A 1175 38.08 39.37 -25.12
C ALA A 1175 38.43 40.08 -26.43
N PRO A 1176 39.55 40.80 -26.55
CA PRO A 1176 39.92 41.31 -27.87
C PRO A 1176 39.93 40.08 -28.77
N ARG A 1177 38.99 40.04 -29.70
CA ARG A 1177 39.36 39.65 -31.04
C ARG A 1177 40.61 40.47 -31.28
N MET A 1178 41.77 39.83 -31.22
CA MET A 1178 42.84 40.28 -32.09
C MET A 1178 42.22 40.19 -33.47
N ASN A 1179 41.62 41.29 -33.92
CA ASN A 1179 41.77 41.66 -35.31
C ASN A 1179 43.29 41.67 -35.46
N ALA A 1180 43.80 40.65 -36.14
CA ALA A 1180 45.20 40.46 -36.39
C ALA A 1180 45.79 41.56 -37.31
N ASP A 1181 45.13 42.73 -37.43
CA ASP A 1181 45.36 43.69 -38.51
C ASP A 1181 45.59 45.15 -38.07
N GLU A 1182 45.61 45.51 -36.77
CA GLU A 1182 45.94 46.90 -36.35
C GLU A 1182 47.00 47.00 -35.23
N GLY A 1183 48.23 46.60 -35.56
CA GLY A 1183 49.46 47.34 -35.23
C GLY A 1183 50.06 47.37 -33.81
N VAL A 1184 49.33 47.64 -32.73
CA VAL A 1184 49.91 47.87 -31.38
C VAL A 1184 49.84 46.60 -30.51
N LYS A 1185 51.00 46.07 -30.09
CA LYS A 1185 51.15 44.86 -29.29
C LYS A 1185 51.66 45.18 -27.88
N TYR A 1186 51.05 44.59 -26.86
CA TYR A 1186 51.55 44.62 -25.49
C TYR A 1186 52.15 43.26 -25.13
N ASP A 1187 53.44 43.26 -24.81
CA ASP A 1187 54.17 42.14 -24.23
C ASP A 1187 54.06 42.21 -22.71
N SER A 1188 53.20 41.36 -22.14
CA SER A 1188 52.97 41.31 -20.70
C SER A 1188 54.12 40.72 -19.90
N GLU A 1189 54.98 39.90 -20.52
CA GLU A 1189 56.11 39.27 -19.81
C GLU A 1189 57.23 40.28 -19.57
N ASN A 1190 57.53 41.10 -20.58
CA ASN A 1190 58.57 42.11 -20.50
C ASN A 1190 58.05 43.51 -20.14
N ARG A 1191 56.73 43.66 -19.94
CA ARG A 1191 56.03 44.94 -19.72
C ARG A 1191 56.37 45.98 -20.78
N MET A 1192 56.29 45.60 -22.06
CA MET A 1192 56.64 46.44 -23.20
C MET A 1192 55.47 46.62 -24.15
N VAL A 1193 55.34 47.80 -24.73
CA VAL A 1193 54.45 48.08 -25.87
C VAL A 1193 55.30 48.18 -27.12
N ASN A 1194 54.87 47.53 -28.20
CA ASN A 1194 55.48 47.59 -29.52
C ASN A 1194 54.42 47.96 -30.56
N ALA A 1195 54.69 48.96 -31.39
CA ALA A 1195 53.84 49.44 -32.47
C ALA A 1195 54.54 49.30 -33.84
N PRO A 1196 53.85 49.41 -34.98
CA PRO A 1196 54.43 49.18 -36.30
C PRO A 1196 55.50 50.22 -36.65
N GLU A 1197 56.39 49.86 -37.57
CA GLU A 1197 57.34 50.79 -38.17
C GLU A 1197 56.59 51.99 -38.81
N GLY A 1198 56.85 53.19 -38.31
CA GLY A 1198 56.17 54.44 -38.73
C GLY A 1198 55.46 55.21 -37.61
N VAL A 1199 55.17 54.57 -36.46
CA VAL A 1199 54.60 55.26 -35.27
C VAL A 1199 55.64 56.19 -34.64
N LYS A 1200 55.24 57.45 -34.43
CA LYS A 1200 56.13 58.50 -33.89
C LYS A 1200 56.02 58.64 -32.39
N LYS A 1201 54.87 58.29 -31.80
CA LYS A 1201 54.62 58.45 -30.37
C LYS A 1201 53.67 57.39 -29.83
N ILE A 1202 53.98 56.87 -28.65
CA ILE A 1202 53.06 56.05 -27.85
C ILE A 1202 52.71 56.83 -26.58
N THR A 1203 51.43 56.87 -26.23
CA THR A 1203 50.91 57.50 -25.03
C THR A 1203 50.02 56.53 -24.25
N VAL A 1204 50.24 56.44 -22.95
CA VAL A 1204 49.50 55.59 -22.01
C VAL A 1204 48.69 56.50 -21.11
N TYR A 1205 47.41 56.18 -20.96
CA TYR A 1205 46.47 56.85 -20.09
C TYR A 1205 46.03 55.90 -18.98
N ASP A 1206 45.75 56.43 -17.80
CA ASP A 1206 45.06 55.67 -16.76
C ASP A 1206 43.57 55.47 -17.10
N ALA A 1207 42.86 54.73 -16.25
CA ALA A 1207 41.43 54.46 -16.42
C ALA A 1207 40.55 55.73 -16.35
N ALA A 1208 41.06 56.85 -15.82
CA ALA A 1208 40.38 58.15 -15.79
C ALA A 1208 40.67 59.00 -17.04
N GLY A 1209 41.51 58.50 -17.96
CA GLY A 1209 41.87 59.19 -19.20
C GLY A 1209 43.00 60.20 -19.04
N ALA A 1210 43.69 60.23 -17.89
CA ALA A 1210 44.86 61.08 -17.70
C ALA A 1210 46.12 60.40 -18.24
N THR A 1211 46.95 61.14 -18.96
CA THR A 1211 48.22 60.63 -19.48
C THR A 1211 49.16 60.29 -18.34
N VAL A 1212 49.56 59.03 -18.22
CA VAL A 1212 50.49 58.54 -17.20
C VAL A 1212 51.89 58.27 -17.74
N LEU A 1213 52.02 57.99 -19.05
CA LEU A 1213 53.31 57.71 -19.67
C LEU A 1213 53.28 58.07 -21.15
N SER A 1214 54.38 58.57 -21.70
CA SER A 1214 54.51 58.74 -23.15
C SER A 1214 55.97 58.74 -23.59
N ALA A 1215 56.26 58.12 -24.73
CA ALA A 1215 57.56 58.19 -25.38
C ALA A 1215 57.44 58.42 -26.88
N ALA A 1216 58.47 59.04 -27.45
CA ALA A 1216 58.66 59.10 -28.89
C ALA A 1216 59.25 57.76 -29.39
N GLY A 1217 58.80 57.31 -30.56
CA GLY A 1217 59.14 56.01 -31.14
C GLY A 1217 58.00 54.99 -31.09
N ASN A 1218 58.28 53.80 -31.62
CA ASN A 1218 57.32 52.71 -31.76
C ASN A 1218 57.43 51.65 -30.65
N THR A 1219 58.19 51.90 -29.59
CA THR A 1219 58.25 51.03 -28.40
C THR A 1219 58.18 51.84 -27.11
N LEU A 1220 57.60 51.27 -26.05
CA LEU A 1220 57.46 51.92 -24.74
C LEU A 1220 57.46 50.90 -23.59
N SER A 1221 58.31 51.11 -22.60
CA SER A 1221 58.34 50.30 -21.37
C SER A 1221 57.31 50.77 -20.35
N LEU A 1222 56.58 49.83 -19.75
CA LEU A 1222 55.57 50.06 -18.72
C LEU A 1222 56.05 49.67 -17.32
N SER A 1223 57.34 49.36 -17.15
CA SER A 1223 57.88 48.81 -15.91
C SER A 1223 57.66 49.70 -14.67
N GLY A 1224 57.50 51.01 -14.86
CA GLY A 1224 57.24 51.98 -13.80
C GLY A 1224 55.76 52.16 -13.41
N LEU A 1225 54.82 51.48 -14.08
CA LEU A 1225 53.39 51.57 -13.77
C LEU A 1225 52.98 50.53 -12.71
N MET A 1226 52.10 50.94 -11.79
CA MET A 1226 51.49 50.02 -10.82
C MET A 1226 50.52 49.06 -11.54
N PRO A 1227 50.32 47.83 -11.02
CA PRO A 1227 49.33 46.90 -11.57
C PRO A 1227 47.95 47.56 -11.66
N GLY A 1228 47.31 47.48 -12.82
CA GLY A 1228 46.10 48.23 -13.10
C GLY A 1228 45.71 48.24 -14.58
N VAL A 1229 44.59 48.89 -14.87
CA VAL A 1229 44.05 49.04 -16.22
C VAL A 1229 44.51 50.36 -16.83
N TYR A 1230 45.04 50.30 -18.04
CA TYR A 1230 45.53 51.46 -18.78
C TYR A 1230 45.04 51.44 -20.23
N MET A 1231 45.07 52.58 -20.90
CA MET A 1231 44.76 52.73 -22.31
C MET A 1231 46.02 53.18 -23.06
N ILE A 1232 46.41 52.48 -24.12
CA ILE A 1232 47.55 52.84 -24.96
C ILE A 1232 47.07 53.42 -26.27
N LYS A 1233 47.63 54.53 -26.71
CA LYS A 1233 47.38 55.15 -28.01
C LYS A 1233 48.69 55.35 -28.75
N ALA A 1234 48.77 54.92 -30.00
CA ALA A 1234 49.90 55.17 -30.89
C ALA A 1234 49.53 56.29 -31.86
N ASP A 1235 50.21 57.42 -31.79
CA ASP A 1235 49.88 58.66 -32.51
C ASP A 1235 48.37 59.00 -32.40
N ASN A 1236 47.66 58.98 -33.54
CA ASN A 1236 46.23 59.27 -33.63
C ASN A 1236 45.36 58.01 -33.76
N SER A 1237 45.89 56.80 -33.47
CA SER A 1237 45.14 55.54 -33.51
C SER A 1237 44.01 55.49 -32.49
N GLN A 1238 43.10 54.52 -32.62
CA GLN A 1238 42.23 54.17 -31.49
C GLN A 1238 43.07 53.71 -30.29
N ALA A 1239 42.57 54.00 -29.08
CA ALA A 1239 43.24 53.60 -27.85
C ALA A 1239 42.91 52.14 -27.49
N VAL A 1240 43.93 51.35 -27.20
CA VAL A 1240 43.85 49.94 -26.84
C VAL A 1240 43.93 49.79 -25.32
N LYS A 1241 42.92 49.14 -24.73
CA LYS A 1241 42.90 48.84 -23.29
C LYS A 1241 43.85 47.69 -22.97
N ILE A 1242 44.70 47.86 -21.97
CA ILE A 1242 45.59 46.82 -21.45
C ILE A 1242 45.50 46.70 -19.94
N MET A 1243 45.93 45.56 -19.42
CA MET A 1243 46.10 45.32 -18.00
C MET A 1243 47.58 45.09 -17.72
N VAL A 1244 48.18 45.99 -16.95
CA VAL A 1244 49.52 45.81 -16.40
C VAL A 1244 49.36 44.95 -15.14
N ARG A 1245 50.00 43.79 -15.11
CA ARG A 1245 49.98 42.83 -13.98
C ARG A 1245 51.26 42.93 -13.18
#